data_AF-A0A1H8PIH3-F1
#
_entry.id   AF-A0A1H8PIH3-F1
#
_cell.length_a   1.000
_cell.length_b   1.000
_cell.length_c   1.000
_cell.angle_alpha   90.00
_cell.angle_beta   90.00
_cell.angle_gamma   90.00
#
_symmetry.space_group_name_H-M   'P 1'
#
loop_
_entity.id
_entity.type
_entity.pdbx_description
1 polymer ?
#
loop_
_entity_poly.entity_id
_entity_poly.type
_entity_poly.pdbx_seq_one_letter_code
_entity_poly.pdbx_strand_id
1 'polypeptide(L)'
;MEDATQPIPARKISIDQGIIEAAAKAIARERGRSYTPPVSDGAGYTMPPSTKPQQQVPMSRREREVEEARRAAMAAMRRAEATAAAVTAASAVAAHAQSKSAARTAVAQPAASQAAVVEQKPAPVEQPIESIMVSEPAVAEPAQQEKAEGAHAAVVVEREESAPVVEREPRVIPTDPAEITSEYLDAFFSELERCGVTDYVISPGSRSTGLAMKAFERFGSVYVDVDERGAAFFALGLAKAKRQPVAVICTSGTAVGNWMPAVLEAEASRVPLLLLSGDRPSRLQGLGAPQTCDQLKMFGDHVKKFVQMPQPAATDEALAFARQTALEACVAAHGSVPGAASCDGGPVHINFPFDEPLKPARSKGSEKVNPLPPTVVPGQGLRPGDARGIFKVFHGKRTIALCGEGTCNNSEDVQVMLEFAHKCHIPLLADPLSGLRCVDDPYVIDNYDTVFGGEAPRVDVVIRFGRWPVSKRCFMALQEMNPTQIAVDMRDTRDYSASTSLFVHALPVVFAAGMIGVRAKSTASVKCVEEWMAANDEARERITSVPSRVGADDFEGAYVAKMMSLIPEGSLLFSANSMSIRAIDTFYCKSDKNIRVLCNRGLNGIDGTLSSAIGAAQAYEQTTVLTGDLAFLHDANALSLQNEMHIREIRHDGPVPSIIVVLLNNNGGAIFDMLPQKSTEDYFGRLFLTPQNVDCKHLAQAFGAGYRRVSSVHDFRRIYESFLGEPGINIIDVSVPLAGVEFRYGRYW
;
A
#
# COMPACT_ATOMS: atom_id res chain seq x y z
N MET A 1 -52.82 37.91 27.63
CA MET A 1 -51.49 38.27 28.16
C MET A 1 -50.49 37.60 27.24
N GLU A 2 -50.31 38.03 25.98
CA GLU A 2 -49.79 39.34 25.53
C GLU A 2 -48.45 39.73 26.17
N ASP A 3 -47.52 40.05 25.27
CA ASP A 3 -46.14 40.54 25.42
C ASP A 3 -45.04 39.57 25.89
N ALA A 4 -43.83 39.55 25.31
CA ALA A 4 -43.26 40.19 24.13
C ALA A 4 -41.89 39.53 23.88
N THR A 5 -41.61 39.05 22.67
CA THR A 5 -40.23 38.81 22.23
C THR A 5 -40.03 39.51 20.89
N GLN A 6 -39.50 40.73 20.97
CA GLN A 6 -39.11 41.50 19.78
C GLN A 6 -37.90 40.86 19.09
N PRO A 7 -37.86 40.82 17.75
CA PRO A 7 -36.68 40.42 17.00
C PRO A 7 -35.64 41.55 16.96
N ILE A 8 -34.38 41.19 17.20
CA ILE A 8 -33.21 42.07 17.07
C ILE A 8 -33.02 42.44 15.57
N PRO A 9 -32.79 43.71 15.20
CA PRO A 9 -32.77 44.12 13.80
C PRO A 9 -31.48 43.66 13.09
N ALA A 10 -31.64 43.01 11.93
CA ALA A 10 -30.55 42.75 11.01
C ALA A 10 -30.02 44.09 10.43
N ARG A 11 -28.77 44.46 10.77
CA ARG A 11 -28.06 45.54 10.08
C ARG A 11 -27.78 45.10 8.64
N LYS A 12 -28.57 45.57 7.68
CA LYS A 12 -28.19 45.60 6.27
C LYS A 12 -26.96 46.49 6.12
N ILE A 13 -25.80 45.90 5.81
CA ILE A 13 -24.68 46.64 5.25
C ILE A 13 -25.03 46.87 3.77
N SER A 14 -25.61 48.03 3.47
CA SER A 14 -25.76 48.50 2.10
C SER A 14 -24.38 48.91 1.59
N ILE A 15 -23.78 48.11 0.72
CA ILE A 15 -22.60 48.52 -0.04
C ILE A 15 -23.10 49.47 -1.13
N ASP A 16 -22.66 50.72 -1.07
CA ASP A 16 -23.06 51.77 -1.99
C ASP A 16 -22.60 51.41 -3.42
N GLN A 17 -23.55 51.03 -4.27
CA GLN A 17 -23.30 50.67 -5.66
C GLN A 17 -22.60 51.81 -6.44
N GLY A 18 -22.75 53.06 -5.99
CA GLY A 18 -22.04 54.21 -6.57
C GLY A 18 -20.53 54.12 -6.45
N ILE A 19 -20.00 53.51 -5.39
CA ILE A 19 -18.55 53.35 -5.17
C ILE A 19 -17.97 52.28 -6.10
N ILE A 20 -18.70 51.19 -6.30
CA ILE A 20 -18.30 50.10 -7.21
C ILE A 20 -18.32 50.59 -8.66
N GLU A 21 -19.35 51.35 -9.04
CA GLU A 21 -19.48 51.88 -10.39
C GLU A 21 -18.45 52.98 -10.70
N ALA A 22 -18.11 53.82 -9.70
CA ALA A 22 -17.03 54.79 -9.81
C ALA A 22 -15.65 54.13 -9.97
N ALA A 23 -15.40 53.04 -9.24
CA ALA A 23 -14.17 52.26 -9.37
C ALA A 23 -14.08 51.57 -10.75
N ALA A 24 -15.18 51.02 -11.25
CA ALA A 24 -15.22 50.39 -12.58
C ALA A 24 -15.02 51.40 -13.72
N LYS A 25 -15.60 52.60 -13.62
CA LYS A 25 -15.38 53.69 -14.59
C LYS A 25 -13.94 54.22 -14.57
N ALA A 26 -13.30 54.26 -13.39
CA ALA A 26 -11.90 54.67 -13.27
C ALA A 26 -10.94 53.65 -13.93
N ILE A 27 -11.18 52.35 -13.70
CA ILE A 27 -10.39 51.26 -14.30
C ILE A 27 -10.57 51.20 -15.82
N ALA A 28 -11.78 51.46 -16.34
CA ALA A 28 -12.03 51.51 -17.77
C ALA A 28 -11.28 52.67 -18.46
N ARG A 29 -11.19 53.83 -17.81
CA ARG A 29 -10.43 55.01 -18.29
C ARG A 29 -8.92 54.77 -18.34
N GLU A 30 -8.33 54.14 -17.33
CA GLU A 30 -6.89 53.80 -17.35
C GLU A 30 -6.53 52.79 -18.44
N ARG A 31 -7.49 51.95 -18.84
CA ARG A 31 -7.30 50.96 -19.90
C ARG A 31 -7.75 51.45 -21.29
N GLY A 32 -8.12 52.72 -21.43
CA GLY A 32 -8.53 53.33 -22.70
C GLY A 32 -9.82 52.78 -23.29
N ARG A 33 -10.75 52.23 -22.47
CA ARG A 33 -12.01 51.63 -22.92
C ARG A 33 -13.23 52.36 -22.33
N SER A 34 -14.35 52.37 -23.04
CA SER A 34 -15.63 52.86 -22.49
C SER A 34 -16.26 51.81 -21.57
N TYR A 35 -16.76 52.24 -20.40
CA TYR A 35 -17.49 51.37 -19.49
C TYR A 35 -18.93 51.18 -19.95
N THR A 36 -19.36 49.92 -20.08
CA THR A 36 -20.76 49.52 -20.34
C THR A 36 -21.16 48.52 -19.26
N PRO A 37 -22.27 48.73 -18.52
CA PRO A 37 -22.70 47.80 -17.47
C PRO A 37 -23.21 46.48 -18.07
N PRO A 38 -23.07 45.34 -17.37
CA PRO A 38 -23.34 44.03 -17.96
C PRO A 38 -24.84 43.75 -18.09
N VAL A 39 -25.23 43.16 -19.23
CA VAL A 39 -26.50 42.44 -19.45
C VAL A 39 -26.15 40.98 -19.73
N SER A 40 -26.94 40.05 -19.19
CA SER A 40 -26.78 38.60 -19.31
C SER A 40 -27.01 38.10 -20.74
N ASP A 41 -26.01 37.43 -21.34
CA ASP A 41 -26.12 36.08 -21.94
C ASP A 41 -24.94 35.74 -22.88
N GLY A 42 -24.51 34.48 -22.81
CA GLY A 42 -24.14 33.62 -23.96
C GLY A 42 -22.96 33.96 -24.89
N ALA A 43 -21.97 33.06 -24.87
CA ALA A 43 -21.04 32.68 -25.97
C ALA A 43 -19.66 33.38 -26.09
N GLY A 44 -18.61 32.58 -25.83
CA GLY A 44 -17.37 32.39 -26.63
C GLY A 44 -16.43 33.57 -26.91
N TYR A 45 -15.18 33.49 -26.43
CA TYR A 45 -14.06 34.28 -26.99
C TYR A 45 -12.73 33.51 -26.99
N THR A 46 -12.06 33.50 -28.14
CA THR A 46 -10.72 32.96 -28.41
C THR A 46 -9.65 34.07 -28.36
N MET A 47 -8.42 33.73 -28.00
CA MET A 47 -7.27 34.66 -27.91
C MET A 47 -6.14 34.27 -28.88
N PRO A 48 -5.46 35.23 -29.52
CA PRO A 48 -4.13 35.03 -30.09
C PRO A 48 -3.01 35.74 -29.29
N PRO A 49 -1.72 35.40 -29.52
CA PRO A 49 -0.63 35.59 -28.56
C PRO A 49 0.39 36.68 -28.95
N SER A 50 1.09 37.29 -27.99
CA SER A 50 2.42 37.93 -28.18
C SER A 50 2.99 38.40 -26.81
N THR A 51 4.13 37.90 -26.32
CA THR A 51 5.56 38.31 -26.46
C THR A 51 6.10 39.41 -25.52
N LYS A 52 7.07 38.95 -24.68
CA LYS A 52 8.33 39.54 -24.15
C LYS A 52 8.35 40.66 -23.08
N PRO A 53 9.40 40.68 -22.21
CA PRO A 53 9.41 41.39 -20.93
C PRO A 53 10.06 42.79 -20.99
N GLN A 54 9.61 43.72 -20.14
CA GLN A 54 10.18 45.07 -20.00
C GLN A 54 10.81 45.32 -18.61
N GLN A 55 11.94 46.02 -18.64
CA GLN A 55 12.78 46.46 -17.51
C GLN A 55 12.10 47.51 -16.61
N GLN A 56 12.47 47.51 -15.32
CA GLN A 56 11.95 48.40 -14.27
C GLN A 56 12.46 49.84 -14.38
N VAL A 57 11.54 50.81 -14.26
CA VAL A 57 11.79 52.26 -14.12
C VAL A 57 11.30 52.71 -12.73
N PRO A 58 11.89 53.73 -12.06
CA PRO A 58 11.55 54.08 -10.68
C PRO A 58 10.17 54.73 -10.56
N MET A 59 9.38 54.30 -9.56
CA MET A 59 8.01 54.79 -9.33
C MET A 59 7.95 56.26 -8.91
N SER A 60 7.04 56.99 -9.54
CA SER A 60 6.69 58.38 -9.28
C SER A 60 6.05 58.57 -7.89
N ARG A 61 6.05 59.80 -7.38
CA ARG A 61 5.47 60.16 -6.06
C ARG A 61 4.00 59.74 -5.93
N ARG A 62 3.24 59.85 -7.02
CA ARG A 62 1.81 59.48 -7.06
C ARG A 62 1.61 57.96 -7.00
N GLU A 63 2.51 57.18 -7.59
CA GLU A 63 2.47 55.71 -7.50
C GLU A 63 2.86 55.21 -6.10
N ARG A 64 3.74 55.92 -5.39
CA ARG A 64 4.05 55.61 -3.98
C ARG A 64 2.86 55.87 -3.05
N GLU A 65 2.15 56.97 -3.25
CA GLU A 65 0.95 57.30 -2.46
C GLU A 65 -0.18 56.28 -2.71
N VAL A 66 -0.34 55.78 -3.94
CA VAL A 66 -1.30 54.72 -4.28
C VAL A 66 -0.89 53.38 -3.67
N GLU A 67 0.38 53.02 -3.68
CA GLU A 67 0.87 51.78 -3.07
C GLU A 67 0.78 51.81 -1.54
N GLU A 68 0.99 52.98 -0.90
CA GLU A 68 0.74 53.16 0.53
C GLU A 68 -0.75 53.05 0.88
N ALA A 69 -1.64 53.65 0.08
CA ALA A 69 -3.08 53.51 0.26
C ALA A 69 -3.54 52.04 0.09
N ARG A 70 -2.96 51.31 -0.87
CA ARG A 70 -3.21 49.88 -1.08
C ARG A 70 -2.73 49.03 0.09
N ARG A 71 -1.55 49.31 0.65
CA ARG A 71 -1.04 48.63 1.85
C ARG A 71 -1.92 48.92 3.08
N ALA A 72 -2.38 50.15 3.24
CA ALA A 72 -3.30 50.52 4.32
C ALA A 72 -4.65 49.79 4.20
N ALA A 73 -5.19 49.66 2.99
CA ALA A 73 -6.42 48.91 2.72
C ALA A 73 -6.26 47.40 3.01
N MET A 74 -5.15 46.78 2.59
CA MET A 74 -4.89 45.37 2.91
C MET A 74 -4.68 45.14 4.41
N ALA A 75 -4.05 46.08 5.12
CA ALA A 75 -3.91 46.00 6.57
C ALA A 75 -5.27 46.11 7.29
N ALA A 76 -6.18 46.95 6.78
CA ALA A 76 -7.55 47.07 7.29
C ALA A 76 -8.36 45.79 7.06
N MET A 77 -8.25 45.16 5.87
CA MET A 77 -8.89 43.86 5.60
C MET A 77 -8.40 42.76 6.54
N ARG A 78 -7.09 42.65 6.77
CA ARG A 78 -6.54 41.65 7.71
C ARG A 78 -7.03 41.85 9.14
N ARG A 79 -7.22 43.10 9.59
CA ARG A 79 -7.82 43.39 10.90
C ARG A 79 -9.30 43.00 10.96
N ALA A 80 -10.04 43.20 9.88
CA ALA A 80 -11.44 42.79 9.80
C ALA A 80 -11.57 41.25 9.83
N GLU A 81 -10.70 40.52 9.12
CA GLU A 81 -10.64 39.06 9.15
C GLU A 81 -10.27 38.51 10.54
N ALA A 82 -9.28 39.11 11.19
CA ALA A 82 -8.90 38.73 12.56
C ALA A 82 -10.05 38.99 13.57
N THR A 83 -10.80 40.08 13.38
CA THR A 83 -11.97 40.39 14.23
C THR A 83 -13.10 39.38 13.98
N ALA A 84 -13.35 38.99 12.72
CA ALA A 84 -14.34 37.98 12.39
C ALA A 84 -13.99 36.59 12.96
N ALA A 85 -12.70 36.22 12.92
CA ALA A 85 -12.21 34.99 13.53
C ALA A 85 -12.38 34.99 15.07
N ALA A 86 -12.11 36.12 15.73
CA ALA A 86 -12.29 36.27 17.18
C ALA A 86 -13.76 36.18 17.60
N VAL A 87 -14.67 36.77 16.82
CA VAL A 87 -16.12 36.67 17.06
C VAL A 87 -16.61 35.22 16.90
N THR A 88 -16.10 34.51 15.89
CA THR A 88 -16.45 33.09 15.66
C THR A 88 -15.97 32.21 16.81
N ALA A 89 -14.75 32.43 17.32
CA ALA A 89 -14.22 31.73 18.48
C ALA A 89 -15.03 32.01 19.76
N ALA A 90 -15.44 33.26 19.99
CA ALA A 90 -16.29 33.62 21.13
C ALA A 90 -17.68 32.96 21.07
N SER A 91 -18.28 32.87 19.87
CA SER A 91 -19.55 32.14 19.67
C SER A 91 -19.41 30.63 19.95
N ALA A 92 -18.29 30.01 19.59
CA ALA A 92 -18.04 28.59 19.89
C ALA A 92 -17.89 28.32 21.39
N VAL A 93 -17.22 29.23 22.13
CA VAL A 93 -17.09 29.13 23.60
C VAL A 93 -18.44 29.32 24.29
N ALA A 94 -19.30 30.23 23.80
CA ALA A 94 -20.65 30.42 24.33
C ALA A 94 -21.55 29.20 24.09
N ALA A 95 -21.45 28.56 22.92
CA ALA A 95 -22.19 27.33 22.62
C ALA A 95 -21.75 26.15 23.51
N HIS A 96 -20.45 26.04 23.80
CA HIS A 96 -19.92 25.01 24.71
C HIS A 96 -20.33 25.24 26.18
N ALA A 97 -20.47 26.50 26.60
CA ALA A 97 -20.99 26.83 27.94
C ALA A 97 -22.49 26.51 28.09
N GLN A 98 -23.29 26.70 27.04
CA GLN A 98 -24.70 26.34 27.02
C GLN A 98 -24.94 24.83 27.06
N SER A 99 -24.10 24.02 26.40
CA SER A 99 -24.24 22.55 26.46
C SER A 99 -23.90 21.98 27.84
N LYS A 100 -22.92 22.57 28.55
CA LYS A 100 -22.60 22.21 29.96
C LYS A 100 -23.69 22.62 30.95
N SER A 101 -24.44 23.69 30.66
CA SER A 101 -25.59 24.11 31.47
C SER A 101 -26.78 23.16 31.32
N ALA A 102 -27.07 22.69 30.11
CA ALA A 102 -28.14 21.73 29.82
C ALA A 102 -27.86 20.34 30.44
N ALA A 103 -26.60 19.89 30.45
CA ALA A 103 -26.21 18.64 31.08
C ALA A 103 -26.33 18.66 32.62
N ARG A 104 -26.28 19.84 33.26
CA ARG A 104 -26.45 19.99 34.72
C ARG A 104 -27.91 20.04 35.17
N THR A 105 -28.87 20.26 34.27
CA THR A 105 -30.30 20.37 34.61
C THR A 105 -31.07 19.04 34.48
N ALA A 106 -30.45 18.00 33.94
CA ALA A 106 -31.08 16.69 33.71
C ALA A 106 -30.96 15.69 34.88
N VAL A 107 -30.36 16.07 36.02
CA VAL A 107 -30.18 15.19 37.19
C VAL A 107 -30.79 15.84 38.44
N ALA A 108 -32.12 15.96 38.46
CA ALA A 108 -32.88 16.21 39.68
C ALA A 108 -34.38 15.93 39.47
N GLN A 109 -34.85 14.71 39.72
CA GLN A 109 -36.02 14.41 40.57
C GLN A 109 -36.31 12.88 40.67
N PRO A 110 -36.90 12.41 41.79
CA PRO A 110 -36.93 10.99 42.18
C PRO A 110 -38.31 10.32 42.07
N ALA A 111 -38.34 8.99 41.92
CA ALA A 111 -39.49 8.14 42.26
C ALA A 111 -39.06 6.72 42.69
N ALA A 112 -39.59 6.30 43.85
CA ALA A 112 -39.48 4.99 44.50
C ALA A 112 -40.15 3.87 43.66
N SER A 113 -39.99 2.55 43.85
CA SER A 113 -39.81 1.75 45.07
C SER A 113 -39.48 0.26 44.75
N GLN A 114 -38.72 -0.40 45.65
CA GLN A 114 -38.66 -1.86 45.97
C GLN A 114 -38.05 -2.83 44.92
N ALA A 115 -37.15 -3.79 45.21
CA ALA A 115 -36.58 -4.32 46.47
C ALA A 115 -35.24 -5.09 46.22
N ALA A 116 -34.37 -5.10 47.25
CA ALA A 116 -33.29 -6.02 47.69
C ALA A 116 -32.57 -6.92 46.66
N VAL A 117 -31.23 -7.04 46.63
CA VAL A 117 -30.36 -7.63 47.68
C VAL A 117 -28.88 -7.16 47.51
N VAL A 118 -28.23 -7.08 48.67
CA VAL A 118 -26.87 -6.68 49.08
C VAL A 118 -25.69 -7.05 48.17
N GLU A 119 -24.82 -6.05 47.90
CA GLU A 119 -23.46 -6.22 47.40
C GLU A 119 -22.48 -5.62 48.42
N GLN A 120 -21.58 -6.44 48.98
CA GLN A 120 -20.50 -5.99 49.87
C GLN A 120 -19.22 -5.74 49.07
N LYS A 121 -18.69 -4.52 49.15
CA LYS A 121 -17.30 -4.18 48.80
C LYS A 121 -16.31 -4.80 49.79
N PRO A 122 -15.14 -5.29 49.36
CA PRO A 122 -13.98 -5.36 50.23
C PRO A 122 -13.07 -4.13 50.06
N ALA A 123 -12.62 -3.60 51.19
CA ALA A 123 -11.47 -2.71 51.34
C ALA A 123 -10.31 -3.53 51.97
N PRO A 124 -9.06 -3.02 51.97
CA PRO A 124 -7.84 -3.81 52.00
C PRO A 124 -7.46 -4.27 53.40
N VAL A 125 -6.75 -5.41 53.48
CA VAL A 125 -6.16 -5.94 54.72
C VAL A 125 -4.65 -6.10 54.52
N GLU A 126 -3.89 -5.48 55.43
CA GLU A 126 -2.44 -5.67 55.62
C GLU A 126 -2.14 -6.77 56.65
N GLN A 127 -0.88 -7.25 56.57
CA GLN A 127 -0.06 -8.00 57.55
C GLN A 127 0.00 -9.54 57.42
N PRO A 128 1.03 -10.21 58.00
CA PRO A 128 2.37 -10.37 57.43
C PRO A 128 2.79 -11.86 57.39
N ILE A 129 3.74 -12.28 56.54
CA ILE A 129 4.32 -13.63 56.63
C ILE A 129 5.84 -13.58 56.49
N GLU A 130 6.48 -14.33 57.38
CA GLU A 130 7.88 -14.37 57.79
C GLU A 130 8.87 -14.88 56.74
N SER A 131 10.10 -14.41 56.90
CA SER A 131 11.34 -14.83 56.26
C SER A 131 11.78 -16.24 56.65
N ILE A 132 12.15 -17.08 55.69
CA ILE A 132 13.02 -18.24 55.92
C ILE A 132 14.09 -18.28 54.81
N MET A 133 15.34 -18.07 55.21
CA MET A 133 16.53 -18.38 54.44
C MET A 133 16.81 -19.88 54.47
N VAL A 134 17.22 -20.49 53.36
CA VAL A 134 18.04 -21.73 53.40
C VAL A 134 19.11 -21.68 52.31
N SER A 135 20.33 -21.91 52.78
CA SER A 135 21.62 -21.99 52.13
C SER A 135 21.86 -23.28 51.33
N GLU A 136 22.77 -23.20 50.36
CA GLU A 136 23.42 -24.33 49.67
C GLU A 136 24.06 -25.34 50.65
N PRO A 137 24.24 -26.60 50.22
CA PRO A 137 25.38 -27.37 50.70
C PRO A 137 26.21 -28.05 49.60
N ALA A 138 27.44 -28.27 50.03
CA ALA A 138 28.63 -28.68 49.32
C ALA A 138 28.67 -30.14 48.85
N VAL A 139 29.64 -30.33 47.95
CA VAL A 139 30.19 -31.55 47.35
C VAL A 139 30.70 -32.55 48.40
N ALA A 140 30.45 -33.85 48.16
CA ALA A 140 31.21 -34.95 48.74
C ALA A 140 31.37 -36.09 47.73
N GLU A 141 32.61 -36.55 47.56
CA GLU A 141 33.04 -37.70 46.75
C GLU A 141 32.50 -39.05 47.25
N PRO A 142 32.61 -40.12 46.43
CA PRO A 142 33.30 -41.29 46.95
C PRO A 142 34.28 -41.96 45.96
N ALA A 143 35.28 -42.61 46.56
CA ALA A 143 36.36 -43.39 45.95
C ALA A 143 35.99 -44.87 45.70
N GLN A 144 36.62 -45.46 44.66
CA GLN A 144 37.19 -46.83 44.48
C GLN A 144 36.33 -48.07 44.88
N GLN A 145 36.30 -49.26 44.27
CA GLN A 145 36.98 -50.06 43.23
C GLN A 145 36.11 -51.36 43.12
N GLU A 146 35.83 -52.06 42.01
CA GLU A 146 36.66 -53.10 41.36
C GLU A 146 35.82 -53.87 40.29
N LYS A 147 36.44 -54.15 39.12
CA LYS A 147 36.44 -55.38 38.26
C LYS A 147 35.12 -55.99 37.72
N ALA A 148 34.99 -56.50 36.48
CA ALA A 148 35.93 -56.87 35.41
C ALA A 148 35.22 -57.08 34.03
N GLU A 149 35.99 -56.85 32.95
CA GLU A 149 36.10 -57.56 31.64
C GLU A 149 34.85 -57.79 30.74
N GLY A 150 34.86 -57.52 29.42
CA GLY A 150 35.94 -57.16 28.51
C GLY A 150 35.50 -57.01 27.03
N ALA A 151 36.53 -56.98 26.16
CA ALA A 151 36.55 -56.96 24.67
C ALA A 151 36.64 -55.57 23.98
N HIS A 152 37.89 -55.21 23.69
CA HIS A 152 38.36 -54.06 22.91
C HIS A 152 38.07 -54.18 21.41
N ALA A 153 37.66 -53.07 20.78
CA ALA A 153 38.07 -52.69 19.43
C ALA A 153 38.67 -51.27 19.53
N ALA A 154 39.93 -51.14 19.11
CA ALA A 154 40.74 -49.93 19.29
C ALA A 154 40.22 -48.76 18.43
N VAL A 155 39.86 -47.65 19.09
CA VAL A 155 39.75 -46.34 18.45
C VAL A 155 41.06 -45.61 18.72
N VAL A 156 41.81 -45.32 17.66
CA VAL A 156 42.95 -44.41 17.70
C VAL A 156 42.38 -43.02 17.99
N VAL A 157 42.55 -42.56 19.22
CA VAL A 157 42.30 -41.16 19.58
C VAL A 157 43.56 -40.39 19.18
N GLU A 158 43.52 -39.76 18.01
CA GLU A 158 44.47 -38.69 17.71
C GLU A 158 44.27 -37.60 18.77
N ARG A 159 45.34 -37.24 19.46
CA ARG A 159 45.35 -36.07 20.35
C ARG A 159 45.13 -34.85 19.46
N GLU A 160 43.94 -34.25 19.53
CA GLU A 160 43.76 -32.87 19.08
C GLU A 160 44.72 -31.99 19.89
N GLU A 161 45.74 -31.46 19.22
CA GLU A 161 46.46 -30.31 19.71
C GLU A 161 45.43 -29.18 19.90
N SER A 162 45.28 -28.73 21.14
CA SER A 162 44.46 -27.57 21.48
C SER A 162 44.89 -26.39 20.60
N ALA A 163 44.01 -25.98 19.69
CA ALA A 163 44.22 -24.77 18.91
C ALA A 163 44.56 -23.61 19.86
N PRO A 164 45.56 -22.77 19.54
CA PRO A 164 45.94 -21.68 20.42
C PRO A 164 44.73 -20.78 20.63
N VAL A 165 44.38 -20.51 21.89
CA VAL A 165 43.45 -19.45 22.26
C VAL A 165 44.12 -18.16 21.82
N VAL A 166 43.73 -17.65 20.65
CA VAL A 166 44.15 -16.34 20.18
C VAL A 166 43.49 -15.34 21.11
N GLU A 167 44.23 -14.84 22.10
CA GLU A 167 43.85 -13.66 22.86
C GLU A 167 43.66 -12.53 21.85
N ARG A 168 42.40 -12.20 21.54
CA ARG A 168 42.09 -11.06 20.69
C ARG A 168 42.54 -9.82 21.44
N GLU A 169 43.44 -9.04 20.85
CA GLU A 169 43.80 -7.73 21.40
C GLU A 169 42.52 -6.92 21.67
N PRO A 170 42.43 -6.22 22.81
CA PRO A 170 41.25 -5.49 23.18
C PRO A 170 40.94 -4.43 22.12
N ARG A 171 39.71 -4.45 21.61
CA ARG A 171 39.28 -3.52 20.57
C ARG A 171 39.33 -2.09 21.09
N VAL A 172 39.96 -1.21 20.33
CA VAL A 172 39.98 0.23 20.63
C VAL A 172 38.61 0.83 20.29
N ILE A 173 37.90 1.29 21.31
CA ILE A 173 36.60 1.95 21.13
C ILE A 173 36.83 3.41 20.70
N PRO A 174 36.28 3.86 19.56
CA PRO A 174 36.42 5.23 19.13
C PRO A 174 35.75 6.20 20.12
N THR A 175 36.33 7.38 20.27
CA THR A 175 35.80 8.46 21.13
C THR A 175 35.13 9.57 20.32
N ASP A 176 35.40 9.65 19.02
CA ASP A 176 34.77 10.62 18.12
C ASP A 176 33.31 10.22 17.81
N PRO A 177 32.31 11.09 18.05
CA PRO A 177 30.90 10.77 17.79
C PRO A 177 30.59 10.35 16.34
N ALA A 178 31.33 10.88 15.36
CA ALA A 178 31.13 10.52 13.96
C ALA A 178 31.64 9.10 13.66
N GLU A 179 32.77 8.70 14.23
CA GLU A 179 33.28 7.32 14.18
C GLU A 179 32.36 6.34 14.92
N ILE A 180 31.86 6.72 16.11
CA ILE A 180 30.90 5.91 16.88
C ILE A 180 29.63 5.64 16.08
N THR A 181 29.03 6.70 15.51
CA THR A 181 27.82 6.59 14.69
C THR A 181 28.08 5.76 13.44
N SER A 182 29.26 5.91 12.83
CA SER A 182 29.68 5.12 11.68
C SER A 182 29.72 3.63 12.00
N GLU A 183 30.41 3.21 13.05
CA GLU A 183 30.55 1.79 13.41
C GLU A 183 29.23 1.16 13.82
N TYR A 184 28.38 1.91 14.53
CA TYR A 184 27.04 1.48 14.93
C TYR A 184 26.15 1.18 13.73
N LEU A 185 26.10 2.09 12.76
CA LEU A 185 25.31 1.93 11.55
C LEU A 185 25.92 0.91 10.59
N ASP A 186 27.24 0.83 10.49
CA ASP A 186 27.92 -0.20 9.68
C ASP A 186 27.57 -1.60 10.20
N ALA A 187 27.51 -1.80 11.52
CA ALA A 187 27.05 -3.05 12.12
C ALA A 187 25.60 -3.37 11.72
N PHE A 188 24.69 -2.40 11.84
CA PHE A 188 23.29 -2.56 11.46
C PHE A 188 23.09 -2.89 9.97
N PHE A 189 23.66 -2.08 9.06
CA PHE A 189 23.50 -2.29 7.61
C PHE A 189 24.25 -3.52 7.10
N SER A 190 25.38 -3.91 7.73
CA SER A 190 26.06 -5.16 7.38
C SER A 190 25.19 -6.39 7.61
N GLU A 191 24.36 -6.36 8.65
CA GLU A 191 23.45 -7.45 8.96
C GLU A 191 22.22 -7.43 8.06
N LEU A 192 21.71 -6.26 7.67
CA LEU A 192 20.67 -6.15 6.65
C LEU A 192 21.13 -6.69 5.30
N GLU A 193 22.35 -6.36 4.86
CA GLU A 193 22.95 -6.92 3.65
C GLU A 193 23.07 -8.45 3.76
N ARG A 194 23.53 -8.94 4.91
CA ARG A 194 23.61 -10.39 5.18
C ARG A 194 22.24 -11.05 5.04
N CYS A 195 21.19 -10.41 5.55
CA CYS A 195 19.81 -10.90 5.43
C CYS A 195 19.20 -10.76 4.02
N GLY A 196 19.93 -10.19 3.06
CA GLY A 196 19.50 -10.03 1.66
C GLY A 196 18.74 -8.74 1.36
N VAL A 197 18.72 -7.77 2.28
CA VAL A 197 18.15 -6.44 2.00
C VAL A 197 19.12 -5.66 1.14
N THR A 198 18.70 -5.34 -0.08
CA THR A 198 19.55 -4.71 -1.10
C THR A 198 18.98 -3.39 -1.63
N ASP A 199 17.68 -3.15 -1.46
CA ASP A 199 17.01 -1.96 -1.97
C ASP A 199 16.63 -1.00 -0.83
N TYR A 200 17.00 0.27 -1.03
CA TYR A 200 16.74 1.36 -0.10
C TYR A 200 16.08 2.52 -0.85
N VAL A 201 14.95 2.98 -0.33
CA VAL A 201 14.26 4.19 -0.78
C VAL A 201 14.46 5.27 0.26
N ILE A 202 14.93 6.45 -0.15
CA ILE A 202 15.38 7.49 0.77
C ILE A 202 14.63 8.77 0.47
N SER A 203 13.99 9.32 1.49
CA SER A 203 13.50 10.69 1.48
C SER A 203 14.48 11.62 2.19
N PRO A 204 14.78 12.80 1.60
CA PRO A 204 15.86 13.66 2.06
C PRO A 204 15.55 14.28 3.43
N GLY A 205 16.57 14.35 4.30
CA GLY A 205 16.45 15.13 5.53
C GLY A 205 17.68 15.04 6.45
N SER A 206 17.80 16.02 7.34
CA SER A 206 19.00 16.18 8.18
C SER A 206 19.12 15.08 9.24
N ARG A 207 18.05 14.74 9.96
CA ARG A 207 18.13 13.76 11.07
C ARG A 207 18.36 12.32 10.59
N SER A 208 18.08 12.02 9.32
CA SER A 208 18.38 10.73 8.68
C SER A 208 19.75 10.68 7.99
N THR A 209 20.60 11.71 8.12
CA THR A 209 21.92 11.80 7.47
C THR A 209 22.74 10.52 7.63
N GLY A 210 22.89 10.02 8.86
CA GLY A 210 23.65 8.80 9.11
C GLY A 210 23.10 7.58 8.38
N LEU A 211 21.78 7.36 8.44
CA LEU A 211 21.11 6.25 7.77
C LEU A 211 21.28 6.32 6.25
N ALA A 212 20.99 7.48 5.67
CA ALA A 212 21.02 7.68 4.23
C ALA A 212 22.45 7.55 3.67
N MET A 213 23.43 8.18 4.32
CA MET A 213 24.84 8.08 3.90
C MET A 213 25.36 6.65 3.99
N LYS A 214 25.05 5.93 5.07
CA LYS A 214 25.54 4.55 5.25
C LYS A 214 24.88 3.54 4.32
N ALA A 215 23.59 3.67 4.05
CA ALA A 215 22.93 2.89 3.01
C ALA A 215 23.61 3.15 1.64
N PHE A 216 23.80 4.42 1.27
CA PHE A 216 24.42 4.76 0.00
C PHE A 216 25.88 4.28 -0.11
N GLU A 217 26.71 4.52 0.91
CA GLU A 217 28.12 4.08 0.95
C GLU A 217 28.26 2.56 0.78
N ARG A 218 27.34 1.79 1.35
CA ARG A 218 27.42 0.33 1.36
C ARG A 218 26.85 -0.32 0.09
N PHE A 219 25.70 0.13 -0.38
CA PHE A 219 24.96 -0.55 -1.45
C PHE A 219 25.17 0.11 -2.83
N GLY A 220 25.62 1.36 -2.88
CA GLY A 220 25.91 2.11 -4.11
C GLY A 220 24.68 2.57 -4.89
N SER A 221 23.67 1.72 -5.03
CA SER A 221 22.39 1.99 -5.69
C SER A 221 21.27 2.15 -4.65
N VAL A 222 20.66 3.33 -4.61
CA VAL A 222 19.48 3.66 -3.80
C VAL A 222 18.46 4.38 -4.68
N TYR A 223 17.22 4.48 -4.21
CA TYR A 223 16.18 5.27 -4.86
C TYR A 223 15.90 6.50 -4.00
N VAL A 224 15.77 7.67 -4.60
CA VAL A 224 15.43 8.91 -3.89
C VAL A 224 14.07 9.43 -4.34
N ASP A 225 13.20 9.69 -3.38
CA ASP A 225 11.90 10.34 -3.60
C ASP A 225 11.64 11.39 -2.52
N VAL A 226 11.21 12.57 -2.97
CA VAL A 226 11.01 13.76 -2.13
C VAL A 226 9.69 13.73 -1.36
N ASP A 227 8.69 12.97 -1.83
CA ASP A 227 7.44 12.76 -1.11
C ASP A 227 7.55 11.45 -0.30
N GLU A 228 7.56 11.53 1.03
CA GLU A 228 7.66 10.33 1.87
C GLU A 228 6.50 9.35 1.66
N ARG A 229 5.30 9.84 1.30
CA ARG A 229 4.15 8.97 1.00
C ARG A 229 4.44 8.17 -0.26
N GLY A 230 4.87 8.85 -1.33
CA GLY A 230 5.28 8.24 -2.59
C GLY A 230 6.43 7.25 -2.39
N ALA A 231 7.47 7.66 -1.65
CA ALA A 231 8.63 6.83 -1.32
C ALA A 231 8.24 5.50 -0.64
N ALA A 232 7.32 5.54 0.33
CA ALA A 232 6.87 4.33 1.01
C ALA A 232 6.06 3.41 0.09
N PHE A 233 5.21 3.97 -0.80
CA PHE A 233 4.51 3.18 -1.80
C PHE A 233 5.42 2.65 -2.90
N PHE A 234 6.48 3.37 -3.27
CA PHE A 234 7.53 2.88 -4.16
C PHE A 234 8.23 1.67 -3.52
N ALA A 235 8.64 1.79 -2.26
CA ALA A 235 9.22 0.67 -1.50
C ALA A 235 8.25 -0.52 -1.44
N LEU A 236 6.96 -0.26 -1.16
CA LEU A 236 5.89 -1.28 -1.19
C LEU A 236 5.83 -2.01 -2.52
N GLY A 237 5.83 -1.27 -3.64
CA GLY A 237 5.79 -1.82 -4.98
C GLY A 237 6.98 -2.71 -5.28
N LEU A 238 8.19 -2.23 -4.97
CA LEU A 238 9.43 -2.96 -5.15
C LEU A 238 9.48 -4.23 -4.29
N ALA A 239 9.09 -4.14 -3.02
CA ALA A 239 9.00 -5.28 -2.10
C ALA A 239 7.96 -6.30 -2.56
N LYS A 240 6.82 -5.84 -3.11
CA LYS A 240 5.76 -6.70 -3.64
C LYS A 240 6.22 -7.45 -4.89
N ALA A 241 6.97 -6.78 -5.77
CA ALA A 241 7.53 -7.38 -6.98
C ALA A 241 8.62 -8.42 -6.68
N LYS A 242 9.60 -8.07 -5.83
CA LYS A 242 10.74 -8.93 -5.47
C LYS A 242 10.40 -9.99 -4.42
N ARG A 243 9.34 -9.76 -3.63
CA ARG A 243 8.97 -10.54 -2.44
C ARG A 243 10.10 -10.63 -1.41
N GLN A 244 10.83 -9.53 -1.29
CA GLN A 244 11.94 -9.36 -0.38
C GLN A 244 11.78 -8.03 0.37
N PRO A 245 12.31 -7.91 1.59
CA PRO A 245 12.26 -6.68 2.34
C PRO A 245 12.94 -5.54 1.57
N VAL A 246 12.23 -4.43 1.50
CA VAL A 246 12.77 -3.14 1.01
C VAL A 246 12.73 -2.16 2.17
N ALA A 247 13.81 -1.42 2.33
CA ALA A 247 13.89 -0.41 3.38
C ALA A 247 13.51 0.97 2.85
N VAL A 248 12.78 1.74 3.65
CA VAL A 248 12.50 3.16 3.42
C VAL A 248 13.07 3.99 4.56
N ILE A 249 13.80 5.05 4.22
CA ILE A 249 14.49 5.93 5.16
C ILE A 249 13.91 7.33 5.04
N CYS A 250 13.50 7.94 6.16
CA CYS A 250 13.14 9.35 6.20
C CYS A 250 13.65 10.02 7.48
N THR A 251 13.64 11.35 7.47
CA THR A 251 13.93 12.14 8.66
C THR A 251 12.76 12.07 9.64
N SER A 252 12.98 12.61 10.82
CA SER A 252 11.98 12.76 11.87
C SER A 252 10.83 13.71 11.52
N GLY A 253 9.73 13.63 12.28
CA GLY A 253 8.58 14.54 12.18
C GLY A 253 7.44 13.96 11.33
N THR A 254 6.70 14.83 10.63
CA THR A 254 5.58 14.42 9.77
C THR A 254 5.99 13.52 8.60
N ALA A 255 7.27 13.53 8.22
CA ALA A 255 7.86 12.60 7.26
C ALA A 255 7.54 11.14 7.62
N VAL A 256 7.67 10.76 8.90
CA VAL A 256 7.30 9.42 9.38
C VAL A 256 5.78 9.19 9.28
N GLY A 257 4.98 10.21 9.58
CA GLY A 257 3.52 10.14 9.47
C GLY A 257 3.01 9.90 8.04
N ASN A 258 3.73 10.42 7.03
CA ASN A 258 3.39 10.20 5.61
C ASN A 258 3.53 8.74 5.16
N TRP A 259 4.25 7.90 5.91
CA TRP A 259 4.33 6.46 5.63
C TRP A 259 3.05 5.70 5.98
N MET A 260 2.19 6.25 6.83
CA MET A 260 1.02 5.54 7.37
C MET A 260 0.18 4.82 6.30
N PRO A 261 -0.18 5.42 5.16
CA PRO A 261 -1.01 4.72 4.18
C PRO A 261 -0.32 3.48 3.58
N ALA A 262 0.97 3.57 3.28
CA ALA A 262 1.76 2.45 2.78
C ALA A 262 1.98 1.37 3.86
N VAL A 263 2.10 1.75 5.14
CA VAL A 263 2.18 0.81 6.27
C VAL A 263 0.89 0.01 6.38
N LEU A 264 -0.26 0.68 6.32
CA LEU A 264 -1.57 0.03 6.39
C LEU A 264 -1.80 -0.93 5.20
N GLU A 265 -1.40 -0.52 3.99
CA GLU A 265 -1.44 -1.39 2.82
C GLU A 265 -0.45 -2.57 2.95
N ALA A 266 0.78 -2.34 3.42
CA ALA A 266 1.77 -3.38 3.63
C ALA A 266 1.32 -4.42 4.66
N GLU A 267 0.65 -4.00 5.73
CA GLU A 267 0.06 -4.91 6.71
C GLU A 267 -1.04 -5.77 6.07
N ALA A 268 -2.01 -5.14 5.41
CA ALA A 268 -3.16 -5.83 4.83
C ALA A 268 -2.77 -6.77 3.68
N SER A 269 -1.79 -6.36 2.87
CA SER A 269 -1.22 -7.13 1.76
C SER A 269 -0.05 -8.04 2.17
N ARG A 270 0.40 -7.96 3.43
CA ARG A 270 1.52 -8.75 4.00
C ARG A 270 2.83 -8.58 3.23
N VAL A 271 3.16 -7.33 2.89
CA VAL A 271 4.37 -6.95 2.16
C VAL A 271 5.51 -6.63 3.13
N PRO A 272 6.72 -7.21 2.94
CA PRO A 272 7.85 -7.00 3.85
C PRO A 272 8.45 -5.61 3.64
N LEU A 273 8.21 -4.68 4.58
CA LEU A 273 8.77 -3.32 4.54
C LEU A 273 9.55 -3.01 5.82
N LEU A 274 10.73 -2.40 5.67
CA LEU A 274 11.53 -1.91 6.79
C LEU A 274 11.49 -0.38 6.82
N LEU A 275 10.83 0.19 7.82
CA LEU A 275 10.69 1.63 8.03
C LEU A 275 11.82 2.10 8.97
N LEU A 276 12.78 2.85 8.44
CA LEU A 276 13.96 3.32 9.19
C LEU A 276 13.88 4.83 9.39
N SER A 277 13.35 5.28 10.52
CA SER A 277 13.16 6.72 10.78
C SER A 277 14.30 7.31 11.60
N GLY A 278 14.83 8.46 11.18
CA GLY A 278 15.62 9.31 12.06
C GLY A 278 14.74 9.96 13.12
N ASP A 279 15.24 10.15 14.33
CA ASP A 279 14.54 10.79 15.45
C ASP A 279 15.50 11.64 16.30
N ARG A 280 14.91 12.45 17.17
CA ARG A 280 15.62 13.30 18.13
C ARG A 280 15.92 12.50 19.40
N PRO A 281 17.05 12.80 20.07
CA PRO A 281 17.40 12.17 21.33
C PRO A 281 16.32 12.48 22.38
N SER A 282 16.19 11.60 23.36
CA SER A 282 15.19 11.70 24.43
C SER A 282 15.16 13.07 25.12
N ARG A 283 16.34 13.70 25.31
CA ARG A 283 16.48 15.04 25.89
C ARG A 283 15.79 16.17 25.12
N LEU A 284 15.39 15.96 23.87
CA LEU A 284 14.70 16.95 23.02
C LEU A 284 13.20 16.64 22.82
N GLN A 285 12.73 15.52 23.36
CA GLN A 285 11.33 15.10 23.24
C GLN A 285 10.43 15.92 24.19
N GLY A 286 9.25 16.33 23.73
CA GLY A 286 8.27 17.07 24.54
C GLY A 286 8.63 18.53 24.88
N LEU A 287 9.74 19.06 24.36
CA LEU A 287 10.21 20.42 24.68
C LEU A 287 9.92 21.47 23.59
N GLY A 288 9.15 21.12 22.56
CA GLY A 288 8.92 21.99 21.40
C GLY A 288 10.15 22.16 20.50
N ALA A 289 11.10 21.21 20.55
CA ALA A 289 12.23 21.19 19.63
C ALA A 289 11.75 21.11 18.17
N PRO A 290 12.35 21.87 17.22
CA PRO A 290 11.88 21.92 15.84
C PRO A 290 11.80 20.55 15.16
N GLN A 291 10.69 20.32 14.46
CA GLN A 291 10.41 19.09 13.70
C GLN A 291 10.37 17.81 14.57
N THR A 292 10.26 17.90 15.89
CA THR A 292 10.12 16.75 16.83
C THR A 292 8.66 16.38 17.06
N CYS A 293 8.34 15.10 16.99
CA CYS A 293 7.04 14.54 17.38
C CYS A 293 7.26 13.20 18.09
N ASP A 294 6.22 12.69 18.75
CA ASP A 294 6.26 11.34 19.32
C ASP A 294 6.25 10.30 18.19
N GLN A 295 7.41 9.68 17.95
CA GLN A 295 7.58 8.62 16.95
C GLN A 295 7.47 7.22 17.57
N LEU A 296 7.39 7.12 18.90
CA LEU A 296 7.32 5.84 19.58
C LEU A 296 5.99 5.18 19.26
N LYS A 297 6.05 3.98 18.65
CA LYS A 297 4.84 3.23 18.28
C LYS A 297 3.84 4.08 17.46
N MET A 298 4.33 5.01 16.63
CA MET A 298 3.48 5.87 15.79
C MET A 298 2.51 5.05 14.91
N PHE A 299 2.92 3.85 14.49
CA PHE A 299 2.11 2.93 13.69
C PHE A 299 1.35 1.87 14.52
N GLY A 300 1.44 1.91 15.86
CA GLY A 300 0.76 0.96 16.74
C GLY A 300 1.03 -0.50 16.38
N ASP A 301 -0.07 -1.27 16.26
CA ASP A 301 -0.04 -2.69 15.92
C ASP A 301 -0.03 -2.96 14.41
N HIS A 302 -0.01 -1.91 13.57
CA HIS A 302 0.10 -2.06 12.11
C HIS A 302 1.48 -2.53 11.67
N VAL A 303 2.47 -2.54 12.57
CA VAL A 303 3.81 -3.09 12.33
C VAL A 303 4.03 -4.40 13.08
N LYS A 304 4.65 -5.37 12.41
CA LYS A 304 5.02 -6.68 12.98
C LYS A 304 5.98 -6.54 14.15
N LYS A 305 6.83 -5.52 14.11
CA LYS A 305 7.81 -5.21 15.15
C LYS A 305 8.10 -3.71 15.15
N PHE A 306 8.30 -3.18 16.35
CA PHE A 306 8.84 -1.85 16.57
C PHE A 306 10.07 -1.96 17.47
N VAL A 307 11.14 -1.25 17.12
CA VAL A 307 12.32 -1.11 17.98
C VAL A 307 12.71 0.36 18.08
N GLN A 308 12.81 0.85 19.31
CA GLN A 308 13.48 2.12 19.61
C GLN A 308 14.96 1.83 19.78
N MET A 309 15.79 2.32 18.87
CA MET A 309 17.23 2.14 18.99
C MET A 309 17.78 3.02 20.12
N PRO A 310 18.81 2.55 20.85
CA PRO A 310 19.58 3.42 21.74
C PRO A 310 20.36 4.48 20.94
N GLN A 311 20.92 5.47 21.64
CA GLN A 311 21.92 6.34 21.01
C GLN A 311 23.10 5.50 20.49
N PRO A 312 23.71 5.87 19.36
CA PRO A 312 24.87 5.16 18.85
C PRO A 312 25.99 5.05 19.88
N ALA A 313 26.52 3.83 20.02
CA ALA A 313 27.68 3.52 20.85
C ALA A 313 28.53 2.46 20.13
N ALA A 314 29.85 2.47 20.37
CA ALA A 314 30.80 1.58 19.69
C ALA A 314 31.32 0.44 20.58
N THR A 315 30.69 0.19 21.73
CA THR A 315 30.99 -1.00 22.56
C THR A 315 30.55 -2.27 21.83
N ASP A 316 31.18 -3.40 22.13
CA ASP A 316 30.86 -4.67 21.47
C ASP A 316 29.39 -5.09 21.70
N GLU A 317 28.84 -4.80 22.88
CA GLU A 317 27.44 -5.06 23.20
C GLU A 317 26.49 -4.20 22.35
N ALA A 318 26.80 -2.92 22.17
CA ALA A 318 25.98 -2.01 21.36
C ALA A 318 25.97 -2.43 19.89
N LEU A 319 27.11 -2.87 19.35
CA LEU A 319 27.19 -3.34 17.97
C LEU A 319 26.57 -4.72 17.78
N ALA A 320 26.68 -5.61 18.77
CA ALA A 320 25.96 -6.88 18.77
C ALA A 320 24.44 -6.64 18.77
N PHE A 321 23.96 -5.70 19.59
CA PHE A 321 22.56 -5.32 19.63
C PHE A 321 22.07 -4.72 18.30
N ALA A 322 22.87 -3.88 17.65
CA ALA A 322 22.54 -3.31 16.34
C ALA A 322 22.35 -4.41 15.28
N ARG A 323 23.25 -5.40 15.22
CA ARG A 323 23.11 -6.56 14.34
C ARG A 323 21.88 -7.38 14.70
N GLN A 324 21.73 -7.75 15.97
CA GLN A 324 20.58 -8.55 16.41
C GLN A 324 19.26 -7.88 16.06
N THR A 325 19.16 -6.56 16.20
CA THR A 325 17.98 -5.80 15.80
C THR A 325 17.70 -5.88 14.31
N ALA A 326 18.72 -5.73 13.46
CA ALA A 326 18.59 -5.86 12.00
C ALA A 326 18.11 -7.26 11.58
N LEU A 327 18.70 -8.31 12.17
CA LEU A 327 18.30 -9.70 11.94
C LEU A 327 16.83 -9.92 12.33
N GLU A 328 16.45 -9.54 13.55
CA GLU A 328 15.10 -9.74 14.05
C GLU A 328 14.05 -8.92 13.28
N ALA A 329 14.43 -7.75 12.76
CA ALA A 329 13.59 -6.98 11.87
C ALA A 329 13.35 -7.71 10.54
N CYS A 330 14.39 -8.30 9.95
CA CYS A 330 14.24 -9.10 8.73
C CYS A 330 13.38 -10.35 8.97
N VAL A 331 13.60 -11.06 10.08
CA VAL A 331 12.76 -12.21 10.49
C VAL A 331 11.29 -11.80 10.60
N ALA A 332 11.00 -10.69 11.29
CA ALA A 332 9.64 -10.19 11.47
C ALA A 332 8.99 -9.73 10.15
N ALA A 333 9.77 -9.08 9.27
CA ALA A 333 9.28 -8.59 7.99
C ALA A 333 8.95 -9.73 7.01
N HIS A 334 9.82 -10.75 6.92
CA HIS A 334 9.61 -11.91 6.05
C HIS A 334 8.47 -12.84 6.50
N GLY A 335 8.25 -12.95 7.81
CA GLY A 335 7.31 -13.91 8.38
C GLY A 335 7.78 -15.36 8.24
N SER A 336 6.82 -16.27 8.31
CA SER A 336 7.02 -17.72 8.50
C SER A 336 7.39 -18.47 7.22
N VAL A 337 7.17 -17.89 6.03
CA VAL A 337 7.62 -18.47 4.76
C VAL A 337 8.13 -17.34 3.85
N PRO A 338 9.42 -16.96 3.97
CA PRO A 338 10.01 -15.91 3.18
C PRO A 338 9.78 -16.11 1.67
N GLY A 339 9.38 -15.04 0.97
CA GLY A 339 9.18 -15.06 -0.49
C GLY A 339 7.81 -15.54 -0.97
N ALA A 340 6.94 -16.02 -0.07
CA ALA A 340 5.56 -16.39 -0.42
C ALA A 340 4.60 -15.20 -0.26
N ALA A 341 3.73 -14.96 -1.25
CA ALA A 341 2.73 -13.88 -1.22
C ALA A 341 1.61 -14.11 -0.20
N SER A 342 1.39 -15.36 0.23
CA SER A 342 0.47 -15.73 1.31
C SER A 342 1.17 -15.92 2.67
N CYS A 343 2.45 -15.53 2.80
CA CYS A 343 3.15 -15.52 4.08
C CYS A 343 2.49 -14.54 5.08
N ASP A 344 2.88 -14.60 6.35
CA ASP A 344 2.40 -13.73 7.43
C ASP A 344 3.34 -12.55 7.72
N GLY A 345 4.22 -12.20 6.77
CA GLY A 345 5.12 -11.05 6.81
C GLY A 345 4.40 -9.70 6.81
N GLY A 346 5.16 -8.61 6.86
CA GLY A 346 4.59 -7.27 6.94
C GLY A 346 5.61 -6.17 7.26
N PRO A 347 5.13 -4.94 7.55
CA PRO A 347 5.99 -3.80 7.84
C PRO A 347 6.61 -3.89 9.25
N VAL A 348 7.83 -3.38 9.41
CA VAL A 348 8.59 -3.28 10.67
C VAL A 348 9.13 -1.87 10.81
N HIS A 349 9.03 -1.28 12.00
CA HIS A 349 9.52 0.08 12.27
C HIS A 349 10.72 0.07 13.21
N ILE A 350 11.81 0.69 12.78
CA ILE A 350 13.01 0.89 13.60
C ILE A 350 13.28 2.39 13.67
N ASN A 351 13.19 2.94 14.88
CA ASN A 351 13.34 4.36 15.13
C ASN A 351 14.73 4.66 15.70
N PHE A 352 15.48 5.55 15.05
CA PHE A 352 16.88 5.86 15.37
C PHE A 352 17.03 7.27 15.94
N PRO A 353 17.18 7.41 17.27
CA PRO A 353 17.43 8.71 17.85
C PRO A 353 18.91 9.07 17.64
N PHE A 354 19.18 10.18 16.95
CA PHE A 354 20.55 10.66 16.71
C PHE A 354 20.77 12.00 17.39
N ASP A 355 21.83 12.13 18.20
CA ASP A 355 22.35 13.43 18.63
C ASP A 355 23.31 14.03 17.58
N GLU A 356 23.59 15.33 17.69
CA GLU A 356 24.62 15.97 16.88
C GLU A 356 26.03 15.63 17.39
N PRO A 357 27.04 15.48 16.51
CA PRO A 357 27.01 15.67 15.05
C PRO A 357 26.38 14.50 14.27
N LEU A 358 25.60 14.81 13.23
CA LEU A 358 24.79 13.83 12.48
C LEU A 358 25.54 13.12 11.34
N LYS A 359 26.67 13.68 10.91
CA LYS A 359 27.44 13.14 9.79
C LYS A 359 28.35 12.02 10.33
N PRO A 360 28.16 10.76 9.91
CA PRO A 360 29.06 9.69 10.31
C PRO A 360 30.43 9.88 9.64
N ALA A 361 31.47 9.31 10.26
CA ALA A 361 32.77 9.17 9.61
C ALA A 361 32.62 8.28 8.36
N ARG A 362 33.46 8.54 7.35
CA ARG A 362 33.49 7.73 6.13
C ARG A 362 33.89 6.30 6.50
N SER A 363 33.18 5.30 6.00
CA SER A 363 33.57 3.91 6.22
C SER A 363 35.00 3.65 5.69
N LYS A 364 35.81 2.87 6.42
CA LYS A 364 37.16 2.47 6.00
C LYS A 364 37.15 1.38 4.90
N GLY A 365 35.98 1.11 4.33
CA GLY A 365 35.69 0.02 3.40
C GLY A 365 34.86 -1.04 4.12
N SER A 366 33.72 -1.43 3.55
CA SER A 366 32.92 -2.53 4.08
C SER A 366 33.44 -3.86 3.56
N GLU A 367 33.76 -4.79 4.46
CA GLU A 367 33.91 -6.19 4.06
C GLU A 367 32.59 -6.66 3.43
N LYS A 368 32.70 -7.28 2.25
CA LYS A 368 31.56 -7.94 1.63
C LYS A 368 31.13 -9.07 2.54
N VAL A 369 29.86 -9.06 2.94
CA VAL A 369 29.28 -10.11 3.77
C VAL A 369 28.59 -11.11 2.85
N ASN A 370 28.84 -12.41 3.08
CA ASN A 370 28.13 -13.44 2.34
C ASN A 370 26.66 -13.44 2.78
N PRO A 371 25.69 -13.38 1.82
CA PRO A 371 24.28 -13.46 2.17
C PRO A 371 23.98 -14.76 2.93
N LEU A 372 23.19 -14.62 3.99
CA LEU A 372 22.66 -15.71 4.80
C LEU A 372 21.17 -15.43 5.06
N PRO A 373 20.26 -16.35 4.71
CA PRO A 373 18.84 -16.10 4.93
C PRO A 373 18.57 -15.90 6.45
N PRO A 374 17.76 -14.90 6.83
CA PRO A 374 17.49 -14.60 8.24
C PRO A 374 16.73 -15.73 8.94
N THR A 375 15.97 -16.52 8.18
CA THR A 375 15.21 -17.67 8.68
C THR A 375 15.32 -18.82 7.68
N VAL A 376 15.46 -20.05 8.19
CA VAL A 376 15.30 -21.29 7.42
C VAL A 376 14.05 -22.00 7.93
N VAL A 377 13.11 -22.25 7.02
CA VAL A 377 11.82 -22.86 7.36
C VAL A 377 11.79 -24.27 6.76
N PRO A 378 11.63 -25.34 7.56
CA PRO A 378 11.52 -26.68 7.01
C PRO A 378 10.24 -26.80 6.18
N GLY A 379 10.29 -27.57 5.09
CA GLY A 379 9.14 -27.82 4.23
C GLY A 379 7.93 -28.27 5.06
N GLN A 380 6.89 -27.44 5.09
CA GLN A 380 5.64 -27.76 5.77
C GLN A 380 4.77 -28.61 4.84
N GLY A 381 4.15 -29.65 5.37
CA GLY A 381 3.23 -30.52 4.65
C GLY A 381 2.02 -30.87 5.50
N LEU A 382 0.88 -31.14 4.87
CA LEU A 382 -0.27 -31.68 5.59
C LEU A 382 0.03 -33.13 6.01
N ARG A 383 -0.24 -33.47 7.27
CA ARG A 383 -0.14 -34.87 7.71
C ARG A 383 -1.12 -35.72 6.89
N PRO A 384 -0.76 -36.95 6.47
CA PRO A 384 -1.65 -37.76 5.65
C PRO A 384 -3.04 -38.01 6.25
N GLY A 385 -3.13 -38.07 7.59
CA GLY A 385 -4.41 -38.18 8.31
C GLY A 385 -5.29 -36.94 8.14
N ASP A 386 -4.71 -35.75 8.30
CA ASP A 386 -5.42 -34.49 8.15
C ASP A 386 -5.86 -34.28 6.70
N ALA A 387 -4.96 -34.55 5.73
CA ALA A 387 -5.28 -34.46 4.31
C ALA A 387 -6.49 -35.34 3.95
N ARG A 388 -6.52 -36.61 4.43
CA ARG A 388 -7.69 -37.49 4.25
C ARG A 388 -8.95 -36.98 4.96
N GLY A 389 -8.80 -36.38 6.14
CA GLY A 389 -9.91 -35.81 6.90
C GLY A 389 -10.56 -34.64 6.16
N ILE A 390 -9.74 -33.71 5.68
CA ILE A 390 -10.17 -32.55 4.89
C ILE A 390 -10.77 -33.01 3.56
N PHE A 391 -10.12 -33.95 2.87
CA PHE A 391 -10.60 -34.47 1.58
C PHE A 391 -12.03 -35.00 1.66
N LYS A 392 -12.41 -35.68 2.75
CA LYS A 392 -13.78 -36.16 2.98
C LYS A 392 -14.83 -35.04 3.02
N VAL A 393 -14.44 -33.80 3.33
CA VAL A 393 -15.36 -32.66 3.38
C VAL A 393 -15.90 -32.33 1.98
N PHE A 394 -15.07 -32.46 0.94
CA PHE A 394 -15.39 -32.07 -0.43
C PHE A 394 -15.48 -33.24 -1.43
N HIS A 395 -15.01 -34.43 -1.05
CA HIS A 395 -15.14 -35.62 -1.88
C HIS A 395 -16.60 -35.94 -2.20
N GLY A 396 -16.91 -36.23 -3.47
CA GLY A 396 -18.28 -36.57 -3.86
C GLY A 396 -19.21 -35.37 -4.05
N LYS A 397 -18.72 -34.15 -3.84
CA LYS A 397 -19.51 -32.92 -3.90
C LYS A 397 -19.09 -32.03 -5.07
N ARG A 398 -19.98 -31.11 -5.45
CA ARG A 398 -19.69 -30.09 -6.47
C ARG A 398 -18.79 -29.02 -5.86
N THR A 399 -17.50 -29.17 -6.08
CA THR A 399 -16.46 -28.39 -5.41
C THR A 399 -15.77 -27.48 -6.40
N ILE A 400 -15.53 -26.24 -6.00
CA ILE A 400 -14.70 -25.28 -6.74
C ILE A 400 -13.54 -24.80 -5.87
N ALA A 401 -12.43 -24.41 -6.50
CA ALA A 401 -11.37 -23.67 -5.84
C ALA A 401 -11.47 -22.19 -6.26
N LEU A 402 -11.60 -21.30 -5.28
CA LEU A 402 -11.61 -19.87 -5.48
C LEU A 402 -10.19 -19.33 -5.20
N CYS A 403 -9.47 -19.02 -6.26
CA CYS A 403 -8.05 -18.67 -6.22
C CYS A 403 -7.88 -17.16 -6.30
N GLY A 404 -7.56 -16.51 -5.17
CA GLY A 404 -7.27 -15.08 -5.09
C GLY A 404 -5.78 -14.75 -5.01
N GLU A 405 -5.48 -13.48 -4.72
CA GLU A 405 -4.11 -13.02 -4.49
C GLU A 405 -3.40 -13.86 -3.43
N GLY A 406 -2.20 -14.35 -3.77
CA GLY A 406 -1.40 -15.22 -2.90
C GLY A 406 -1.59 -16.72 -3.12
N THR A 407 -2.39 -17.13 -4.13
CA THR A 407 -2.52 -18.53 -4.53
C THR A 407 -1.22 -19.09 -5.10
N CYS A 408 -0.69 -18.50 -6.18
CA CYS A 408 0.55 -18.96 -6.83
C CYS A 408 1.68 -17.93 -6.71
N ASN A 409 2.86 -18.42 -6.35
CA ASN A 409 4.04 -17.60 -6.23
C ASN A 409 4.86 -17.54 -7.51
N ASN A 410 5.03 -18.68 -8.16
CA ASN A 410 5.91 -18.91 -9.30
C ASN A 410 5.27 -19.98 -10.20
N SER A 411 5.96 -20.36 -11.26
CA SER A 411 5.48 -21.37 -12.20
C SER A 411 5.37 -22.77 -11.57
N GLU A 412 6.18 -23.10 -10.56
CA GLU A 412 6.11 -24.39 -9.85
C GLU A 412 4.80 -24.51 -9.07
N ASP A 413 4.40 -23.45 -8.35
CA ASP A 413 3.10 -23.39 -7.66
C ASP A 413 1.95 -23.59 -8.66
N VAL A 414 2.03 -22.96 -9.84
CA VAL A 414 1.00 -23.14 -10.90
C VAL A 414 0.89 -24.61 -11.29
N GLN A 415 2.02 -25.31 -11.51
CA GLN A 415 2.00 -26.73 -11.86
C GLN A 415 1.37 -27.60 -10.76
N VAL A 416 1.69 -27.34 -9.49
CA VAL A 416 1.08 -28.07 -8.36
C VAL A 416 -0.42 -27.81 -8.27
N MET A 417 -0.85 -26.56 -8.48
CA MET A 417 -2.27 -26.20 -8.47
C MET A 417 -3.03 -26.87 -9.62
N LEU A 418 -2.45 -26.93 -10.83
CA LEU A 418 -3.03 -27.65 -11.96
C LEU A 418 -3.10 -29.16 -11.70
N GLU A 419 -2.04 -29.77 -11.18
CA GLU A 419 -2.06 -31.20 -10.84
C GLU A 419 -3.15 -31.50 -9.80
N PHE A 420 -3.28 -30.66 -8.77
CA PHE A 420 -4.37 -30.74 -7.80
C PHE A 420 -5.75 -30.65 -8.49
N ALA A 421 -5.95 -29.66 -9.36
CA ALA A 421 -7.19 -29.46 -10.09
C ALA A 421 -7.58 -30.71 -10.89
N HIS A 422 -6.65 -31.24 -11.70
CA HIS A 422 -6.84 -32.42 -12.54
C HIS A 422 -7.09 -33.69 -11.72
N LYS A 423 -6.30 -33.94 -10.65
CA LYS A 423 -6.42 -35.15 -9.82
C LYS A 423 -7.67 -35.16 -8.96
N CYS A 424 -8.11 -33.99 -8.48
CA CYS A 424 -9.30 -33.86 -7.64
C CYS A 424 -10.58 -33.53 -8.41
N HIS A 425 -10.48 -33.25 -9.72
CA HIS A 425 -11.59 -32.76 -10.55
C HIS A 425 -12.24 -31.50 -10.00
N ILE A 426 -11.43 -30.47 -9.72
CA ILE A 426 -11.87 -29.20 -9.13
C ILE A 426 -11.49 -28.06 -10.08
N PRO A 427 -12.47 -27.28 -10.62
CA PRO A 427 -12.16 -26.07 -11.39
C PRO A 427 -11.53 -25.00 -10.50
N LEU A 428 -10.53 -24.30 -11.04
CA LEU A 428 -9.80 -23.20 -10.41
C LEU A 428 -10.35 -21.87 -10.92
N LEU A 429 -11.23 -21.23 -10.16
CA LEU A 429 -11.70 -19.87 -10.47
C LEU A 429 -10.61 -18.88 -10.15
N ALA A 430 -9.99 -18.35 -11.20
CA ALA A 430 -8.73 -17.62 -11.12
C ALA A 430 -8.97 -16.11 -11.12
N ASP A 431 -8.89 -15.47 -9.96
CA ASP A 431 -8.73 -14.01 -9.84
C ASP A 431 -7.50 -13.55 -10.66
N PRO A 432 -7.50 -12.34 -11.26
CA PRO A 432 -6.35 -11.86 -12.02
C PRO A 432 -5.04 -11.81 -11.22
N LEU A 433 -5.11 -11.68 -9.88
CA LEU A 433 -3.96 -11.65 -8.97
C LEU A 433 -3.56 -13.03 -8.44
N SER A 434 -4.27 -14.09 -8.85
CA SER A 434 -3.98 -15.48 -8.42
C SER A 434 -2.66 -16.02 -8.96
N GLY A 435 -2.22 -15.50 -10.12
CA GLY A 435 -1.11 -16.03 -10.89
C GLY A 435 -1.47 -17.23 -11.78
N LEU A 436 -2.75 -17.59 -11.91
CA LEU A 436 -3.18 -18.77 -12.71
C LEU A 436 -3.58 -18.44 -14.15
N ARG A 437 -3.82 -17.17 -14.51
CA ARG A 437 -4.22 -16.80 -15.88
C ARG A 437 -3.08 -16.79 -16.91
N CYS A 438 -1.86 -17.15 -16.48
CA CYS A 438 -0.68 -17.27 -17.36
C CYS A 438 -0.52 -18.66 -18.00
N VAL A 439 -1.54 -19.53 -17.90
CA VAL A 439 -1.60 -20.84 -18.55
C VAL A 439 -2.96 -21.02 -19.21
N ASP A 440 -2.99 -21.57 -20.43
CA ASP A 440 -4.23 -21.95 -21.10
C ASP A 440 -4.65 -23.38 -20.76
N ASP A 441 -5.02 -23.63 -19.50
CA ASP A 441 -5.55 -24.92 -19.04
C ASP A 441 -7.08 -24.87 -18.89
N PRO A 442 -7.85 -25.86 -19.38
CA PRO A 442 -9.31 -25.87 -19.26
C PRO A 442 -9.85 -25.79 -17.83
N TYR A 443 -9.12 -26.29 -16.83
CA TYR A 443 -9.53 -26.24 -15.42
C TYR A 443 -9.39 -24.83 -14.82
N VAL A 444 -8.65 -23.93 -15.45
CA VAL A 444 -8.58 -22.52 -15.05
C VAL A 444 -9.79 -21.77 -15.61
N ILE A 445 -10.64 -21.26 -14.72
CA ILE A 445 -11.86 -20.51 -15.04
C ILE A 445 -11.56 -19.02 -14.86
N ASP A 446 -11.41 -18.30 -15.96
CA ASP A 446 -10.98 -16.90 -16.06
C ASP A 446 -12.13 -15.91 -16.29
N ASN A 447 -13.32 -16.39 -16.66
CA ASN A 447 -14.53 -15.59 -16.88
C ASN A 447 -15.60 -15.81 -15.78
N TYR A 448 -15.18 -16.23 -14.59
CA TYR A 448 -16.10 -16.59 -13.50
C TYR A 448 -16.99 -15.43 -13.04
N ASP A 449 -16.53 -14.17 -13.08
CA ASP A 449 -17.36 -12.99 -12.73
C ASP A 449 -18.60 -12.90 -13.64
N THR A 450 -18.42 -13.11 -14.95
CA THR A 450 -19.49 -13.18 -15.96
C THR A 450 -20.37 -14.41 -15.78
N VAL A 451 -19.80 -15.56 -15.40
CA VAL A 451 -20.57 -16.80 -15.13
C VAL A 451 -21.49 -16.61 -13.93
N PHE A 452 -20.97 -16.07 -12.82
CA PHE A 452 -21.78 -15.70 -11.65
C PHE A 452 -22.79 -14.60 -11.92
N GLY A 453 -22.67 -13.94 -13.06
CA GLY A 453 -23.65 -13.01 -13.51
C GLY A 453 -24.88 -13.56 -14.21
N GLY A 454 -24.79 -14.78 -14.71
CA GLY A 454 -25.92 -15.52 -15.27
C GLY A 454 -26.30 -16.69 -14.37
N GLU A 455 -26.70 -17.80 -15.00
CA GLU A 455 -27.02 -19.05 -14.31
C GLU A 455 -25.73 -19.83 -13.98
N ALA A 456 -25.07 -19.47 -12.88
CA ALA A 456 -23.87 -20.16 -12.44
C ALA A 456 -24.16 -21.63 -12.04
N PRO A 457 -23.28 -22.58 -12.38
CA PRO A 457 -23.42 -23.96 -11.93
C PRO A 457 -23.46 -24.04 -10.39
N ARG A 458 -24.32 -24.92 -9.86
CA ARG A 458 -24.45 -25.12 -8.41
C ARG A 458 -23.11 -25.50 -7.77
N VAL A 459 -22.84 -24.95 -6.58
CA VAL A 459 -21.66 -25.23 -5.77
C VAL A 459 -22.08 -25.76 -4.39
N ASP A 460 -21.49 -26.88 -3.95
CA ASP A 460 -21.71 -27.44 -2.61
C ASP A 460 -20.54 -27.09 -1.66
N VAL A 461 -19.31 -26.99 -2.19
CA VAL A 461 -18.10 -26.66 -1.41
C VAL A 461 -17.21 -25.68 -2.16
N VAL A 462 -16.65 -24.71 -1.43
CA VAL A 462 -15.63 -23.77 -1.93
C VAL A 462 -14.35 -23.96 -1.15
N ILE A 463 -13.23 -24.18 -1.85
CA ILE A 463 -11.89 -24.10 -1.28
C ILE A 463 -11.32 -22.73 -1.64
N ARG A 464 -11.10 -21.87 -0.66
CA ARG A 464 -10.57 -20.52 -0.86
C ARG A 464 -9.07 -20.50 -0.63
N PHE A 465 -8.33 -20.05 -1.65
CA PHE A 465 -6.89 -19.85 -1.59
C PHE A 465 -6.55 -18.36 -1.64
N GLY A 466 -5.76 -17.91 -0.67
CA GLY A 466 -5.35 -16.51 -0.59
C GLY A 466 -6.54 -15.58 -0.27
N ARG A 467 -6.46 -14.33 -0.75
CA ARG A 467 -7.49 -13.32 -0.48
C ARG A 467 -8.79 -13.61 -1.23
N TRP A 468 -9.91 -13.05 -0.78
CA TRP A 468 -11.14 -13.07 -1.57
C TRP A 468 -10.88 -12.42 -2.95
N PRO A 469 -11.40 -13.00 -4.06
CA PRO A 469 -11.31 -12.39 -5.37
C PRO A 469 -12.00 -11.04 -5.49
N VAL A 470 -11.70 -10.33 -6.58
CA VAL A 470 -12.24 -9.01 -6.92
C VAL A 470 -13.75 -9.04 -7.19
N SER A 471 -14.26 -10.14 -7.76
CA SER A 471 -15.64 -10.27 -8.19
C SER A 471 -16.67 -10.16 -7.04
N LYS A 472 -17.45 -9.07 -7.08
CA LYS A 472 -18.61 -8.88 -6.17
C LYS A 472 -19.75 -9.85 -6.50
N ARG A 473 -19.93 -10.21 -7.78
CA ARG A 473 -21.01 -11.12 -8.24
C ARG A 473 -20.77 -12.52 -7.70
N CYS A 474 -19.54 -13.02 -7.80
CA CYS A 474 -19.11 -14.26 -7.16
C CYS A 474 -19.41 -14.25 -5.67
N PHE A 475 -19.01 -13.19 -4.97
CA PHE A 475 -19.28 -13.06 -3.54
C PHE A 475 -20.78 -13.18 -3.22
N MET A 476 -21.63 -12.39 -3.89
CA MET A 476 -23.08 -12.38 -3.65
C MET A 476 -23.74 -13.73 -3.95
N ALA A 477 -23.39 -14.34 -5.09
CA ALA A 477 -23.93 -15.64 -5.48
C ALA A 477 -23.54 -16.74 -4.48
N LEU A 478 -22.30 -16.74 -3.98
CA LEU A 478 -21.86 -17.70 -2.97
C LEU A 478 -22.53 -17.45 -1.61
N GLN A 479 -22.88 -16.21 -1.26
CA GLN A 479 -23.68 -15.94 -0.05
C GLN A 479 -25.10 -16.49 -0.16
N GLU A 480 -25.73 -16.38 -1.33
CA GLU A 480 -27.05 -16.94 -1.56
C GLU A 480 -27.05 -18.48 -1.60
N MET A 481 -26.05 -19.08 -2.25
CA MET A 481 -25.89 -20.54 -2.30
C MET A 481 -25.47 -21.14 -0.95
N ASN A 482 -24.78 -20.37 -0.11
CA ASN A 482 -24.26 -20.76 1.20
C ASN A 482 -23.52 -22.12 1.22
N PRO A 483 -22.49 -22.32 0.37
CA PRO A 483 -21.75 -23.58 0.33
C PRO A 483 -20.87 -23.76 1.58
N THR A 484 -20.44 -24.99 1.83
CA THR A 484 -19.39 -25.25 2.83
C THR A 484 -18.09 -24.56 2.37
N GLN A 485 -17.44 -23.77 3.23
CA GLN A 485 -16.22 -23.06 2.85
C GLN A 485 -14.99 -23.55 3.63
N ILE A 486 -13.95 -23.92 2.89
CA ILE A 486 -12.62 -24.27 3.41
C ILE A 486 -11.69 -23.10 3.07
N ALA A 487 -11.28 -22.31 4.07
CA ALA A 487 -10.30 -21.25 3.89
C ALA A 487 -8.88 -21.81 4.11
N VAL A 488 -7.97 -21.53 3.19
CA VAL A 488 -6.57 -21.97 3.24
C VAL A 488 -5.65 -20.75 3.16
N ASP A 489 -5.02 -20.42 4.28
CA ASP A 489 -4.09 -19.30 4.43
C ASP A 489 -3.21 -19.55 5.66
N MET A 490 -2.01 -18.95 5.70
CA MET A 490 -1.07 -19.15 6.81
C MET A 490 -1.53 -18.51 8.13
N ARG A 491 -2.22 -17.36 8.06
CA ARG A 491 -2.46 -16.51 9.24
C ARG A 491 -3.93 -16.35 9.57
N ASP A 492 -4.75 -15.95 8.59
CA ASP A 492 -6.14 -15.56 8.83
C ASP A 492 -7.07 -16.13 7.75
N THR A 493 -8.33 -16.41 8.09
CA THR A 493 -9.36 -16.85 7.12
C THR A 493 -9.63 -15.83 6.02
N ARG A 494 -9.31 -14.55 6.29
CA ARG A 494 -9.57 -13.39 5.41
C ARG A 494 -11.00 -13.44 4.89
N ASP A 495 -11.96 -13.72 5.76
CA ASP A 495 -13.34 -13.99 5.40
C ASP A 495 -14.31 -12.95 5.94
N TYR A 496 -14.69 -11.99 5.11
CA TYR A 496 -15.66 -10.95 5.50
C TYR A 496 -17.13 -11.39 5.34
N SER A 497 -17.41 -12.61 4.84
CA SER A 497 -18.77 -13.16 4.88
C SER A 497 -19.10 -13.91 6.17
N ALA A 498 -18.10 -14.18 7.01
CA ALA A 498 -18.23 -15.03 8.19
C ALA A 498 -18.85 -16.40 7.88
N SER A 499 -18.49 -17.00 6.74
CA SER A 499 -19.05 -18.28 6.26
C SER A 499 -18.03 -19.43 6.29
N THR A 500 -16.80 -19.17 6.72
CA THR A 500 -15.73 -20.18 6.83
C THR A 500 -16.18 -21.33 7.73
N SER A 501 -16.29 -22.53 7.15
CA SER A 501 -16.66 -23.76 7.86
C SER A 501 -15.43 -24.49 8.40
N LEU A 502 -14.30 -24.38 7.71
CA LEU A 502 -13.02 -24.97 8.08
C LEU A 502 -11.89 -24.02 7.70
N PHE A 503 -10.99 -23.74 8.64
CA PHE A 503 -9.75 -23.01 8.37
C PHE A 503 -8.56 -23.96 8.41
N VAL A 504 -7.73 -23.91 7.37
CA VAL A 504 -6.51 -24.71 7.25
C VAL A 504 -5.30 -23.78 7.22
N HIS A 505 -4.50 -23.84 8.29
CA HIS A 505 -3.25 -23.10 8.42
C HIS A 505 -2.16 -23.70 7.52
N ALA A 506 -2.17 -23.30 6.25
CA ALA A 506 -1.19 -23.75 5.27
C ALA A 506 -1.09 -22.74 4.11
N LEU A 507 0.04 -22.78 3.41
CA LEU A 507 0.10 -22.17 2.08
C LEU A 507 -0.84 -22.90 1.11
N PRO A 508 -1.47 -22.19 0.16
CA PRO A 508 -2.29 -22.80 -0.90
C PRO A 508 -1.61 -23.98 -1.60
N VAL A 509 -0.35 -23.81 -2.01
CA VAL A 509 0.42 -24.85 -2.70
C VAL A 509 0.70 -26.07 -1.81
N VAL A 510 0.93 -25.87 -0.50
CA VAL A 510 1.15 -26.97 0.46
C VAL A 510 -0.13 -27.77 0.66
N PHE A 511 -1.27 -27.09 0.74
CA PHE A 511 -2.57 -27.74 0.77
C PHE A 511 -2.82 -28.56 -0.49
N ALA A 512 -2.62 -27.96 -1.67
CA ALA A 512 -2.84 -28.60 -2.96
C ALA A 512 -1.97 -29.85 -3.10
N ALA A 513 -0.66 -29.76 -2.80
CA ALA A 513 0.26 -30.88 -2.80
C ALA A 513 -0.18 -32.02 -1.87
N GLY A 514 -0.68 -31.69 -0.67
CA GLY A 514 -1.20 -32.67 0.28
C GLY A 514 -2.43 -33.44 -0.22
N MET A 515 -3.20 -32.87 -1.14
CA MET A 515 -4.42 -33.48 -1.68
C MET A 515 -4.15 -34.37 -2.91
N ILE A 516 -3.08 -34.11 -3.68
CA ILE A 516 -2.74 -34.88 -4.90
C ILE A 516 -2.60 -36.40 -4.61
N GLY A 517 -2.03 -36.75 -3.44
CA GLY A 517 -1.85 -38.14 -3.03
C GLY A 517 -3.12 -38.86 -2.54
N VAL A 518 -4.24 -38.13 -2.38
CA VAL A 518 -5.49 -38.70 -1.88
C VAL A 518 -6.34 -39.19 -3.04
N ARG A 519 -6.46 -40.51 -3.20
CA ARG A 519 -7.25 -41.13 -4.28
C ARG A 519 -8.73 -40.75 -4.22
N ALA A 520 -9.26 -40.29 -5.34
CA ALA A 520 -10.68 -40.03 -5.56
C ALA A 520 -11.29 -41.06 -6.54
N LYS A 521 -12.52 -41.52 -6.28
CA LYS A 521 -13.44 -41.98 -7.32
C LYS A 521 -14.75 -41.19 -7.14
N SER A 522 -15.02 -40.19 -7.98
CA SER A 522 -16.27 -39.44 -7.89
C SER A 522 -16.76 -38.92 -9.24
N THR A 523 -18.00 -39.25 -9.58
CA THR A 523 -18.71 -38.76 -10.78
C THR A 523 -19.19 -37.30 -10.63
N ALA A 524 -19.55 -36.88 -9.41
CA ALA A 524 -20.07 -35.53 -9.16
C ALA A 524 -19.01 -34.44 -9.34
N SER A 525 -17.75 -34.74 -9.01
CA SER A 525 -16.62 -33.80 -9.18
C SER A 525 -16.30 -33.59 -10.66
N VAL A 526 -16.31 -34.68 -11.45
CA VAL A 526 -16.14 -34.62 -12.91
C VAL A 526 -17.24 -33.78 -13.56
N LYS A 527 -18.51 -34.04 -13.22
CA LYS A 527 -19.62 -33.25 -13.78
C LYS A 527 -19.54 -31.76 -13.42
N CYS A 528 -19.07 -31.45 -12.21
CA CYS A 528 -18.90 -30.08 -11.76
C CYS A 528 -17.89 -29.33 -12.65
N VAL A 529 -16.70 -29.92 -12.89
CA VAL A 529 -15.70 -29.26 -13.74
C VAL A 529 -16.17 -29.09 -15.19
N GLU A 530 -16.86 -30.10 -15.76
CA GLU A 530 -17.40 -30.01 -17.12
C GLU A 530 -18.41 -28.86 -17.29
N GLU A 531 -19.33 -28.69 -16.32
CA GLU A 531 -20.31 -27.61 -16.35
C GLU A 531 -19.66 -26.23 -16.18
N TRP A 532 -18.62 -26.11 -15.34
CA TRP A 532 -17.87 -24.87 -15.19
C TRP A 532 -17.04 -24.53 -16.43
N MET A 533 -16.42 -25.52 -17.08
CA MET A 533 -15.70 -25.34 -18.34
C MET A 533 -16.63 -24.83 -19.44
N ALA A 534 -17.79 -25.47 -19.61
CA ALA A 534 -18.78 -25.05 -20.62
C ALA A 534 -19.29 -23.62 -20.37
N ALA A 535 -19.61 -23.28 -19.12
CA ALA A 535 -20.04 -21.93 -18.75
C ALA A 535 -18.94 -20.89 -18.98
N ASN A 536 -17.67 -21.25 -18.72
CA ASN A 536 -16.53 -20.38 -18.98
C ASN A 536 -16.36 -20.10 -20.48
N ASP A 537 -16.44 -21.13 -21.32
CA ASP A 537 -16.28 -20.99 -22.76
C ASP A 537 -17.38 -20.11 -23.37
N GLU A 538 -18.64 -20.29 -22.94
CA GLU A 538 -19.77 -19.43 -23.34
C GLU A 538 -19.56 -17.97 -22.88
N ALA A 539 -19.04 -17.76 -21.67
CA ALA A 539 -18.70 -16.42 -21.20
C ALA A 539 -17.55 -15.81 -22.01
N ARG A 540 -16.52 -16.60 -22.35
CA ARG A 540 -15.35 -16.18 -23.12
C ARG A 540 -15.72 -15.68 -24.52
N GLU A 541 -16.69 -16.31 -25.19
CA GLU A 541 -17.20 -15.84 -26.49
C GLU A 541 -17.76 -14.40 -26.39
N ARG A 542 -18.50 -14.10 -25.31
CA ARG A 542 -19.03 -12.74 -25.08
C ARG A 542 -17.90 -11.73 -24.88
N ILE A 543 -16.91 -12.07 -24.06
CA ILE A 543 -15.76 -11.21 -23.74
C ILE A 543 -14.85 -10.96 -24.95
N THR A 544 -14.54 -12.00 -25.73
CA THR A 544 -13.65 -11.88 -26.91
C THR A 544 -14.29 -11.10 -28.06
N SER A 545 -15.62 -11.01 -28.10
CA SER A 545 -16.35 -10.22 -29.11
C SER A 545 -16.24 -8.70 -28.93
N VAL A 546 -15.83 -8.21 -27.75
CA VAL A 546 -15.84 -6.77 -27.39
C VAL A 546 -15.19 -5.86 -28.46
N PRO A 547 -13.98 -6.13 -28.96
CA PRO A 547 -13.30 -5.20 -29.88
C PRO A 547 -13.97 -5.10 -31.25
N SER A 548 -14.87 -6.02 -31.60
CA SER A 548 -15.55 -6.07 -32.89
C SER A 548 -16.93 -5.41 -32.91
N ARG A 549 -17.42 -4.94 -31.76
CA ARG A 549 -18.77 -4.38 -31.62
C ARG A 549 -18.82 -2.88 -31.91
N VAL A 550 -19.98 -2.43 -32.37
CA VAL A 550 -20.29 -1.00 -32.54
C VAL A 550 -20.20 -0.30 -31.18
N GLY A 551 -19.46 0.82 -31.13
CA GLY A 551 -19.22 1.59 -29.91
C GLY A 551 -18.04 1.10 -29.07
N ALA A 552 -17.17 0.22 -29.61
CA ALA A 552 -15.98 -0.25 -28.91
C ALA A 552 -15.03 0.91 -28.50
N ASP A 553 -14.94 1.96 -29.32
CA ASP A 553 -14.08 3.12 -29.04
C ASP A 553 -14.54 3.95 -27.83
N ASP A 554 -15.82 3.84 -27.43
CA ASP A 554 -16.40 4.50 -26.25
C ASP A 554 -16.42 3.58 -25.01
N PHE A 555 -15.81 2.40 -25.08
CA PHE A 555 -15.86 1.39 -24.02
C PHE A 555 -14.49 1.01 -23.48
N GLU A 556 -14.29 1.24 -22.18
CA GLU A 556 -13.08 0.92 -21.43
C GLU A 556 -12.64 -0.54 -21.63
N GLY A 557 -13.59 -1.48 -21.63
CA GLY A 557 -13.31 -2.90 -21.80
C GLY A 557 -12.64 -3.25 -23.12
N ALA A 558 -12.91 -2.51 -24.20
CA ALA A 558 -12.27 -2.73 -25.50
C ALA A 558 -10.77 -2.37 -25.46
N TYR A 559 -10.42 -1.27 -24.79
CA TYR A 559 -9.03 -0.87 -24.56
C TYR A 559 -8.32 -1.84 -23.63
N VAL A 560 -8.96 -2.30 -22.55
CA VAL A 560 -8.37 -3.29 -21.64
C VAL A 560 -8.13 -4.63 -22.35
N ALA A 561 -9.11 -5.14 -23.10
CA ALA A 561 -8.93 -6.37 -23.89
C ALA A 561 -7.80 -6.22 -24.93
N LYS A 562 -7.73 -5.06 -25.61
CA LYS A 562 -6.65 -4.77 -26.55
C LYS A 562 -5.29 -4.69 -25.83
N MET A 563 -5.20 -4.00 -24.71
CA MET A 563 -4.00 -3.90 -23.87
C MET A 563 -3.50 -5.29 -23.47
N MET A 564 -4.37 -6.15 -22.93
CA MET A 564 -3.99 -7.52 -22.55
C MET A 564 -3.42 -8.32 -23.73
N SER A 565 -3.93 -8.12 -24.94
CA SER A 565 -3.37 -8.78 -26.13
C SER A 565 -1.98 -8.26 -26.54
N LEU A 566 -1.65 -7.02 -26.19
CA LEU A 566 -0.40 -6.34 -26.58
C LEU A 566 0.72 -6.45 -25.54
N ILE A 567 0.41 -6.67 -24.27
CA ILE A 567 1.44 -6.83 -23.21
C ILE A 567 2.38 -7.98 -23.61
N PRO A 568 3.71 -7.74 -23.64
CA PRO A 568 4.70 -8.78 -23.91
C PRO A 568 4.77 -9.84 -22.81
N GLU A 569 5.23 -11.04 -23.16
CA GLU A 569 5.58 -12.06 -22.18
C GLU A 569 6.67 -11.56 -21.22
N GLY A 570 6.63 -12.00 -19.95
CA GLY A 570 7.58 -11.59 -18.92
C GLY A 570 7.35 -10.18 -18.36
N SER A 571 6.32 -9.48 -18.83
CA SER A 571 6.01 -8.10 -18.40
C SER A 571 5.24 -8.05 -17.08
N LEU A 572 5.32 -6.90 -16.42
CA LEU A 572 4.46 -6.52 -15.30
C LEU A 572 3.22 -5.77 -15.80
N LEU A 573 2.05 -6.15 -15.31
CA LEU A 573 0.83 -5.34 -15.30
C LEU A 573 0.55 -4.89 -13.87
N PHE A 574 0.57 -3.58 -13.63
CA PHE A 574 0.15 -3.01 -12.36
C PHE A 574 -1.22 -2.35 -12.52
N SER A 575 -2.21 -2.77 -11.73
CA SER A 575 -3.55 -2.19 -11.77
C SER A 575 -3.78 -1.23 -10.61
N ALA A 576 -4.42 -0.10 -10.91
CA ALA A 576 -5.12 0.68 -9.92
C ALA A 576 -6.35 -0.07 -9.37
N ASN A 577 -6.89 0.44 -8.26
CA ASN A 577 -8.17 0.02 -7.71
C ASN A 577 -9.36 0.54 -8.55
N SER A 578 -10.58 0.47 -7.99
CA SER A 578 -11.82 0.91 -8.67
C SER A 578 -12.12 0.08 -9.94
N MET A 579 -12.43 0.72 -11.06
CA MET A 579 -12.80 0.03 -12.30
C MET A 579 -11.63 -0.66 -13.02
N SER A 580 -10.39 -0.21 -12.83
CA SER A 580 -9.22 -0.80 -13.51
C SER A 580 -9.08 -2.30 -13.21
N ILE A 581 -9.02 -2.67 -11.92
CA ILE A 581 -8.86 -4.08 -11.54
C ILE A 581 -10.09 -4.94 -11.87
N ARG A 582 -11.30 -4.36 -11.85
CA ARG A 582 -12.54 -5.04 -12.24
C ARG A 582 -12.60 -5.29 -13.74
N ALA A 583 -12.16 -4.31 -14.54
CA ALA A 583 -12.04 -4.46 -15.98
C ALA A 583 -11.00 -5.53 -16.33
N ILE A 584 -9.88 -5.60 -15.61
CA ILE A 584 -8.92 -6.70 -15.75
C ILE A 584 -9.58 -8.04 -15.38
N ASP A 585 -10.29 -8.14 -14.25
CA ASP A 585 -10.97 -9.38 -13.85
C ASP A 585 -11.94 -9.87 -14.93
N THR A 586 -12.71 -8.97 -15.57
CA THR A 586 -13.65 -9.33 -16.65
C THR A 586 -12.97 -9.62 -18.00
N PHE A 587 -11.98 -8.83 -18.42
CA PHE A 587 -11.44 -8.85 -19.80
C PHE A 587 -10.07 -9.52 -19.95
N TYR A 588 -9.39 -9.89 -18.86
CA TYR A 588 -8.16 -10.66 -18.92
C TYR A 588 -8.46 -12.15 -19.06
N CYS A 589 -8.53 -12.62 -20.30
CA CYS A 589 -8.59 -14.06 -20.56
C CYS A 589 -7.23 -14.74 -20.34
N LYS A 590 -7.26 -15.98 -19.88
CA LYS A 590 -6.10 -16.86 -19.74
C LYS A 590 -5.41 -17.07 -21.08
N SER A 591 -4.09 -17.19 -21.03
CA SER A 591 -3.22 -17.44 -22.18
C SER A 591 -1.90 -18.00 -21.70
N ASP A 592 -1.06 -18.50 -22.60
CA ASP A 592 0.29 -18.95 -22.27
C ASP A 592 1.30 -17.81 -22.04
N LYS A 593 0.85 -16.54 -22.05
CA LYS A 593 1.71 -15.40 -21.74
C LYS A 593 1.92 -15.29 -20.23
N ASN A 594 3.17 -15.38 -19.79
CA ASN A 594 3.55 -15.11 -18.42
C ASN A 594 3.54 -13.61 -18.12
N ILE A 595 2.38 -13.07 -17.72
CA ILE A 595 2.21 -11.69 -17.27
C ILE A 595 2.04 -11.68 -15.75
N ARG A 596 2.92 -10.98 -15.03
CA ARG A 596 2.72 -10.75 -13.60
C ARG A 596 1.70 -9.64 -13.42
N VAL A 597 0.59 -9.90 -12.72
CA VAL A 597 -0.38 -8.87 -12.34
C VAL A 597 -0.22 -8.50 -10.87
N LEU A 598 -0.06 -7.21 -10.57
CA LEU A 598 0.01 -6.66 -9.21
C LEU A 598 -1.03 -5.54 -9.02
N CYS A 599 -1.49 -5.35 -7.80
CA CYS A 599 -2.42 -4.28 -7.41
C CYS A 599 -2.37 -4.07 -5.89
N ASN A 600 -2.52 -2.84 -5.40
CA ASN A 600 -2.63 -2.55 -3.96
C ASN A 600 -4.04 -2.89 -3.44
N ARG A 601 -4.31 -4.18 -3.27
CA ARG A 601 -5.62 -4.70 -2.86
C ARG A 601 -5.78 -4.82 -1.35
N GLY A 602 -4.76 -4.56 -0.55
CA GLY A 602 -4.80 -4.67 0.91
C GLY A 602 -6.02 -3.92 1.46
N LEU A 603 -6.05 -2.62 1.22
CA LEU A 603 -7.12 -1.72 1.64
C LEU A 603 -7.82 -1.01 0.47
N ASN A 604 -7.36 -1.26 -0.76
CA ASN A 604 -7.97 -0.78 -1.99
C ASN A 604 -7.90 0.74 -2.18
N GLY A 605 -6.86 1.37 -1.62
CA GLY A 605 -6.59 2.80 -1.75
C GLY A 605 -6.34 3.23 -3.20
N ILE A 606 -6.68 4.48 -3.53
CA ILE A 606 -6.29 5.10 -4.81
C ILE A 606 -4.94 5.79 -4.72
N ASP A 607 -4.50 6.08 -3.50
CA ASP A 607 -3.24 6.68 -3.14
C ASP A 607 -2.04 5.75 -3.43
N GLY A 608 -0.91 6.35 -3.80
CA GLY A 608 0.34 5.61 -4.00
C GLY A 608 0.36 4.64 -5.19
N THR A 609 -0.70 4.59 -6.00
CA THR A 609 -0.82 3.61 -7.10
C THR A 609 0.33 3.75 -8.10
N LEU A 610 0.66 4.98 -8.51
CA LEU A 610 1.70 5.23 -9.49
C LEU A 610 3.08 4.96 -8.89
N SER A 611 3.32 5.41 -7.66
CA SER A 611 4.55 5.14 -6.91
C SER A 611 4.81 3.63 -6.76
N SER A 612 3.80 2.86 -6.35
CA SER A 612 3.91 1.40 -6.26
C SER A 612 4.13 0.73 -7.62
N ALA A 613 3.49 1.21 -8.68
CA ALA A 613 3.71 0.68 -10.01
C ALA A 613 5.15 0.93 -10.49
N ILE A 614 5.68 2.14 -10.30
CA ILE A 614 7.05 2.50 -10.70
C ILE A 614 8.07 1.76 -9.84
N GLY A 615 7.83 1.60 -8.54
CA GLY A 615 8.67 0.79 -7.65
C GLY A 615 8.71 -0.68 -8.07
N ALA A 616 7.54 -1.27 -8.36
CA ALA A 616 7.46 -2.64 -8.88
C ALA A 616 8.15 -2.79 -10.24
N ALA A 617 8.06 -1.78 -11.11
CA ALA A 617 8.66 -1.76 -12.44
C ALA A 617 10.18 -1.91 -12.41
N GLN A 618 10.87 -1.55 -11.32
CA GLN A 618 12.33 -1.70 -11.23
C GLN A 618 12.79 -3.17 -11.27
N ALA A 619 11.88 -4.14 -11.10
CA ALA A 619 12.15 -5.56 -11.23
C ALA A 619 11.83 -6.14 -12.63
N TYR A 620 11.41 -5.31 -13.59
CA TYR A 620 10.96 -5.74 -14.92
C TYR A 620 11.49 -4.82 -16.01
N GLU A 621 11.75 -5.35 -17.21
CA GLU A 621 12.13 -4.51 -18.35
C GLU A 621 10.95 -3.73 -18.93
N GLN A 622 9.77 -4.35 -18.95
CA GLN A 622 8.53 -3.76 -19.46
C GLN A 622 7.42 -3.83 -18.42
N THR A 623 6.80 -2.69 -18.17
CA THR A 623 5.65 -2.54 -17.28
C THR A 623 4.52 -1.80 -17.99
N THR A 624 3.29 -2.26 -17.77
CA THR A 624 2.05 -1.53 -18.08
C THR A 624 1.31 -1.20 -16.80
N VAL A 625 0.86 0.03 -16.66
CA VAL A 625 0.07 0.50 -15.51
C VAL A 625 -1.32 0.87 -16.00
N LEU A 626 -2.37 0.20 -15.51
CA LEU A 626 -3.75 0.55 -15.82
C LEU A 626 -4.35 1.37 -14.68
N THR A 627 -4.70 2.63 -14.94
CA THR A 627 -5.23 3.54 -13.90
C THR A 627 -6.40 4.38 -14.40
N GLY A 628 -7.20 4.89 -13.46
CA GLY A 628 -8.19 5.94 -13.72
C GLY A 628 -7.65 7.32 -13.36
N ASP A 629 -8.33 8.37 -13.80
CA ASP A 629 -7.88 9.76 -13.64
C ASP A 629 -7.78 10.21 -12.18
N LEU A 630 -8.74 9.90 -11.30
CA LEU A 630 -8.63 10.29 -9.89
C LEU A 630 -7.46 9.61 -9.17
N ALA A 631 -7.20 8.33 -9.46
CA ALA A 631 -6.07 7.60 -8.87
C ALA A 631 -4.73 8.13 -9.42
N PHE A 632 -4.67 8.43 -10.71
CA PHE A 632 -3.52 9.09 -11.33
C PHE A 632 -3.25 10.46 -10.70
N LEU A 633 -4.27 11.31 -10.56
CA LEU A 633 -4.14 12.65 -9.99
C LEU A 633 -3.74 12.63 -8.52
N HIS A 634 -4.22 11.65 -7.75
CA HIS A 634 -3.88 11.51 -6.34
C HIS A 634 -2.37 11.29 -6.11
N ASP A 635 -1.68 10.68 -7.09
CA ASP A 635 -0.26 10.31 -7.00
C ASP A 635 0.56 10.85 -8.19
N ALA A 636 0.10 11.95 -8.80
CA ALA A 636 0.72 12.50 -10.02
C ALA A 636 2.15 13.00 -9.81
N ASN A 637 2.53 13.36 -8.58
CA ASN A 637 3.89 13.76 -8.23
C ASN A 637 4.90 12.59 -8.33
N ALA A 638 4.44 11.32 -8.34
CA ALA A 638 5.28 10.16 -8.60
C ALA A 638 5.93 10.19 -10.00
N LEU A 639 5.40 10.99 -10.93
CA LEU A 639 6.07 11.25 -12.21
C LEU A 639 7.47 11.89 -12.04
N SER A 640 7.76 12.52 -10.89
CA SER A 640 9.11 13.01 -10.57
C SER A 640 10.17 11.91 -10.53
N LEU A 641 9.77 10.65 -10.33
CA LEU A 641 10.64 9.47 -10.41
C LEU A 641 11.23 9.27 -11.82
N GLN A 642 10.67 9.89 -12.86
CA GLN A 642 11.30 9.97 -14.18
C GLN A 642 12.73 10.55 -14.09
N ASN A 643 12.92 11.62 -13.31
CA ASN A 643 14.22 12.24 -13.13
C ASN A 643 15.14 11.36 -12.27
N GLU A 644 14.61 10.68 -11.27
CA GLU A 644 15.39 9.74 -10.46
C GLU A 644 15.93 8.58 -11.31
N MET A 645 15.10 8.00 -12.18
CA MET A 645 15.55 6.97 -13.12
C MET A 645 16.66 7.49 -14.05
N HIS A 646 16.56 8.73 -14.53
CA HIS A 646 17.61 9.34 -15.34
C HIS A 646 18.91 9.58 -14.57
N ILE A 647 18.84 10.02 -13.31
CA ILE A 647 20.01 10.16 -12.43
C ILE A 647 20.69 8.80 -12.26
N ARG A 648 19.92 7.73 -12.01
CA ARG A 648 20.45 6.37 -11.86
C ARG A 648 21.09 5.85 -13.14
N GLU A 649 20.50 6.15 -14.30
CA GLU A 649 21.08 5.82 -15.60
C GLU A 649 22.46 6.47 -15.81
N ILE A 650 22.57 7.79 -15.55
CA ILE A 650 23.83 8.54 -15.63
C ILE A 650 24.89 7.97 -14.70
N ARG A 651 24.46 7.50 -13.52
CA ARG A 651 25.34 6.92 -12.50
C ARG A 651 25.68 5.45 -12.76
N HIS A 652 25.05 4.81 -13.75
CA HIS A 652 25.12 3.38 -14.02
C HIS A 652 24.67 2.51 -12.83
N ASP A 653 23.69 3.00 -12.06
CA ASP A 653 23.15 2.34 -10.85
C ASP A 653 22.03 1.32 -11.17
N GLY A 654 21.67 1.14 -12.44
CA GLY A 654 20.69 0.16 -12.90
C GLY A 654 20.07 0.52 -14.25
N PRO A 655 19.31 -0.40 -14.87
CA PRO A 655 18.58 -0.12 -16.10
C PRO A 655 17.38 0.81 -15.83
N VAL A 656 16.98 1.56 -16.86
CA VAL A 656 15.72 2.32 -16.84
C VAL A 656 14.63 1.45 -17.47
N PRO A 657 13.63 1.00 -16.71
CA PRO A 657 12.57 0.17 -17.26
C PRO A 657 11.65 0.97 -18.20
N SER A 658 10.99 0.28 -19.13
CA SER A 658 9.92 0.85 -19.94
C SER A 658 8.59 0.78 -19.17
N ILE A 659 7.95 1.93 -18.93
CA ILE A 659 6.71 2.04 -18.17
C ILE A 659 5.63 2.72 -19.01
N ILE A 660 4.61 1.97 -19.40
CA ILE A 660 3.46 2.51 -20.14
C ILE A 660 2.28 2.67 -19.19
N VAL A 661 1.90 3.92 -18.91
CA VAL A 661 0.70 4.25 -18.12
C VAL A 661 -0.50 4.38 -19.04
N VAL A 662 -1.40 3.41 -19.01
CA VAL A 662 -2.71 3.47 -19.66
C VAL A 662 -3.70 4.14 -18.70
N LEU A 663 -4.04 5.38 -19.00
CA LEU A 663 -4.94 6.22 -18.23
C LEU A 663 -6.34 6.16 -18.85
N LEU A 664 -7.27 5.45 -18.20
CA LEU A 664 -8.69 5.47 -18.55
C LEU A 664 -9.33 6.73 -17.97
N ASN A 665 -9.34 7.79 -18.76
CA ASN A 665 -9.77 9.12 -18.35
C ASN A 665 -11.25 9.32 -18.63
N ASN A 666 -12.07 9.13 -17.60
CA ASN A 666 -13.50 9.44 -17.65
C ASN A 666 -13.83 10.77 -16.96
N ASN A 667 -12.81 11.53 -16.52
CA ASN A 667 -12.94 12.78 -15.79
C ASN A 667 -13.79 12.63 -14.52
N GLY A 668 -13.55 11.58 -13.72
CA GLY A 668 -14.18 11.39 -12.44
C GLY A 668 -14.13 9.98 -11.86
N GLY A 669 -15.00 9.75 -10.88
CA GLY A 669 -15.21 8.47 -10.23
C GLY A 669 -16.31 7.66 -10.92
N ALA A 670 -16.10 7.22 -12.16
CA ALA A 670 -17.13 6.49 -12.93
C ALA A 670 -17.67 5.22 -12.24
N ILE A 671 -16.94 4.62 -11.29
CA ILE A 671 -17.44 3.51 -10.46
C ILE A 671 -18.77 3.84 -9.75
N PHE A 672 -18.96 5.10 -9.33
CA PHE A 672 -20.17 5.53 -8.65
C PHE A 672 -21.41 5.48 -9.55
N ASP A 673 -21.23 5.48 -10.87
CA ASP A 673 -22.30 5.30 -11.86
C ASP A 673 -22.90 3.87 -11.88
N MET A 674 -22.30 2.94 -11.13
CA MET A 674 -22.78 1.55 -10.99
C MET A 674 -23.21 1.19 -9.57
N LEU A 675 -23.11 2.15 -8.64
CA LEU A 675 -23.41 1.90 -7.24
C LEU A 675 -24.83 2.38 -6.91
N PRO A 676 -25.48 1.81 -5.88
CA PRO A 676 -26.88 2.12 -5.55
C PRO A 676 -27.17 3.59 -5.27
N GLN A 677 -26.16 4.37 -4.86
CA GLN A 677 -26.27 5.81 -4.62
C GLN A 677 -26.29 6.68 -5.89
N LYS A 678 -26.24 6.08 -7.09
CA LYS A 678 -26.41 6.80 -8.35
C LYS A 678 -27.66 7.66 -8.29
N SER A 679 -27.51 8.93 -8.66
CA SER A 679 -28.59 9.91 -8.56
C SER A 679 -28.45 10.97 -9.66
N THR A 680 -29.57 11.58 -10.03
CA THR A 680 -29.62 12.74 -10.95
C THR A 680 -29.55 14.08 -10.21
N GLU A 681 -29.56 14.04 -8.88
CA GLU A 681 -29.46 15.22 -8.02
C GLU A 681 -28.06 15.87 -8.08
N ASP A 682 -28.00 17.19 -7.94
CA ASP A 682 -26.77 17.99 -8.10
C ASP A 682 -25.60 17.52 -7.20
N TYR A 683 -25.91 17.00 -6.00
CA TYR A 683 -24.88 16.52 -5.08
C TYR A 683 -24.11 15.33 -5.64
N PHE A 684 -24.70 14.54 -6.54
CA PHE A 684 -24.07 13.31 -7.02
C PHE A 684 -22.81 13.61 -7.83
N GLY A 685 -22.91 14.56 -8.76
CA GLY A 685 -21.77 15.03 -9.53
C GLY A 685 -20.68 15.64 -8.66
N ARG A 686 -21.06 16.40 -7.63
CA ARG A 686 -20.10 17.10 -6.76
C ARG A 686 -19.37 16.19 -5.77
N LEU A 687 -20.06 15.23 -5.16
CA LEU A 687 -19.55 14.44 -4.03
C LEU A 687 -19.01 13.06 -4.44
N PHE A 688 -19.49 12.51 -5.55
CA PHE A 688 -19.16 11.15 -5.97
C PHE A 688 -18.35 11.17 -7.27
N LEU A 689 -18.94 11.62 -8.38
CA LEU A 689 -18.24 11.64 -9.66
C LEU A 689 -17.03 12.57 -9.62
N THR A 690 -17.13 13.73 -8.95
CA THR A 690 -16.00 14.62 -8.63
C THR A 690 -15.08 14.93 -9.82
N PRO A 691 -15.61 15.43 -10.96
CA PRO A 691 -14.79 15.74 -12.13
C PRO A 691 -13.76 16.82 -11.82
N GLN A 692 -12.51 16.60 -12.24
CA GLN A 692 -11.38 17.49 -11.93
C GLN A 692 -11.02 18.43 -13.08
N ASN A 693 -11.35 18.07 -14.33
CA ASN A 693 -11.05 18.85 -15.54
C ASN A 693 -9.56 19.22 -15.66
N VAL A 694 -8.66 18.26 -15.40
CA VAL A 694 -7.20 18.45 -15.47
C VAL A 694 -6.67 17.99 -16.82
N ASP A 695 -5.82 18.81 -17.44
CA ASP A 695 -5.08 18.41 -18.64
C ASP A 695 -3.79 17.67 -18.25
N CYS A 696 -3.87 16.34 -18.28
CA CYS A 696 -2.75 15.44 -17.95
C CYS A 696 -1.53 15.61 -18.87
N LYS A 697 -1.68 16.20 -20.06
CA LYS A 697 -0.56 16.50 -20.96
C LYS A 697 0.45 17.43 -20.29
N HIS A 698 -0.03 18.50 -19.66
CA HIS A 698 0.84 19.49 -19.02
C HIS A 698 1.54 18.90 -17.79
N LEU A 699 0.87 18.00 -17.05
CA LEU A 699 1.49 17.26 -15.94
C LEU A 699 2.62 16.36 -16.44
N ALA A 700 2.37 15.56 -17.47
CA ALA A 700 3.38 14.69 -18.07
C ALA A 700 4.61 15.49 -18.53
N GLN A 701 4.37 16.58 -19.26
CA GLN A 701 5.43 17.47 -19.76
C GLN A 701 6.25 18.13 -18.64
N ALA A 702 5.61 18.51 -17.53
CA ALA A 702 6.31 19.11 -16.40
C ALA A 702 7.34 18.18 -15.76
N PHE A 703 7.14 16.85 -15.86
CA PHE A 703 8.06 15.83 -15.35
C PHE A 703 8.89 15.14 -16.45
N GLY A 704 8.77 15.58 -17.70
CA GLY A 704 9.50 14.99 -18.83
C GLY A 704 8.99 13.60 -19.27
N ALA A 705 7.80 13.19 -18.83
CA ALA A 705 7.17 11.95 -19.27
C ALA A 705 6.56 12.09 -20.67
N GLY A 706 6.61 11.01 -21.45
CA GLY A 706 5.95 10.95 -22.75
C GLY A 706 4.42 10.96 -22.59
N TYR A 707 3.72 11.53 -23.56
CA TYR A 707 2.26 11.64 -23.52
C TYR A 707 1.63 11.54 -24.91
N ARG A 708 0.58 10.73 -25.03
CA ARG A 708 -0.30 10.66 -26.20
C ARG A 708 -1.73 10.50 -25.73
N ARG A 709 -2.66 11.22 -26.37
CA ARG A 709 -4.10 11.03 -26.19
C ARG A 709 -4.65 10.24 -27.36
N VAL A 710 -5.53 9.28 -27.08
CA VAL A 710 -6.22 8.47 -28.09
C VAL A 710 -7.73 8.42 -27.81
N SER A 711 -8.50 8.22 -28.87
CA SER A 711 -9.96 8.10 -28.82
C SER A 711 -10.48 6.94 -29.68
N SER A 712 -9.59 6.04 -30.11
CA SER A 712 -9.95 4.83 -30.83
C SER A 712 -9.05 3.67 -30.40
N VAL A 713 -9.59 2.46 -30.41
CA VAL A 713 -8.84 1.22 -30.10
C VAL A 713 -7.73 0.99 -31.13
N HIS A 714 -7.93 1.45 -32.38
CA HIS A 714 -6.92 1.39 -33.42
C HIS A 714 -5.71 2.28 -33.11
N ASP A 715 -5.95 3.56 -32.77
CA ASP A 715 -4.87 4.46 -32.38
C ASP A 715 -4.19 4.03 -31.09
N PHE A 716 -4.97 3.54 -30.12
CA PHE A 716 -4.44 2.97 -28.88
C PHE A 716 -3.41 1.87 -29.17
N ARG A 717 -3.75 0.91 -30.04
CA ARG A 717 -2.81 -0.15 -30.45
C ARG A 717 -1.51 0.42 -31.00
N ARG A 718 -1.61 1.32 -31.99
CA ARG A 718 -0.44 1.89 -32.67
C ARG A 718 0.46 2.65 -31.70
N ILE A 719 -0.12 3.42 -30.80
CA ILE A 719 0.63 4.19 -29.79
C ILE A 719 1.24 3.27 -28.74
N TYR A 720 0.49 2.28 -28.24
CA TYR A 720 1.00 1.31 -27.29
C TYR A 720 2.21 0.56 -27.86
N GLU A 721 2.09 0.03 -29.09
CA GLU A 721 3.19 -0.64 -29.79
C GLU A 721 4.41 0.29 -29.98
N SER A 722 4.21 1.60 -30.20
CA SER A 722 5.32 2.55 -30.32
C SER A 722 6.06 2.86 -29.02
N PHE A 723 5.41 2.66 -27.87
CA PHE A 723 6.01 2.91 -26.55
C PHE A 723 6.66 1.66 -25.93
N LEU A 724 6.45 0.48 -26.52
CA LEU A 724 7.08 -0.75 -26.03
C LEU A 724 8.61 -0.65 -26.11
N GLY A 725 9.28 -0.96 -25.00
CA GLY A 725 10.73 -0.90 -24.87
C GLY A 725 11.30 0.52 -24.78
N GLU A 726 10.50 1.58 -24.89
CA GLU A 726 10.98 2.94 -24.67
C GLU A 726 11.27 3.15 -23.17
N PRO A 727 12.52 3.48 -22.77
CA PRO A 727 12.87 3.66 -21.36
C PRO A 727 12.16 4.85 -20.72
N GLY A 728 11.71 4.68 -19.48
CA GLY A 728 11.05 5.70 -18.69
C GLY A 728 9.52 5.63 -18.78
N ILE A 729 8.86 6.71 -18.39
CA ILE A 729 7.41 6.81 -18.23
C ILE A 729 6.79 7.41 -19.49
N ASN A 730 5.88 6.66 -20.09
CA ASN A 730 5.07 7.05 -21.22
C ASN A 730 3.58 6.90 -20.90
N ILE A 731 2.79 7.96 -21.09
CA ILE A 731 1.36 7.98 -20.76
C ILE A 731 0.50 7.92 -22.02
N ILE A 732 -0.46 7.00 -22.03
CA ILE A 732 -1.53 6.90 -23.02
C ILE A 732 -2.84 7.30 -22.34
N ASP A 733 -3.32 8.51 -22.62
CA ASP A 733 -4.58 9.05 -22.12
C ASP A 733 -5.72 8.62 -23.05
N VAL A 734 -6.59 7.73 -22.54
CA VAL A 734 -7.73 7.18 -23.25
C VAL A 734 -8.99 7.89 -22.75
N SER A 735 -9.60 8.71 -23.60
CA SER A 735 -10.85 9.41 -23.27
C SER A 735 -12.01 8.42 -23.31
N VAL A 736 -12.72 8.25 -22.19
CA VAL A 736 -13.88 7.36 -22.07
C VAL A 736 -15.05 8.05 -21.37
N PRO A 737 -16.32 7.64 -21.58
CA PRO A 737 -17.47 8.36 -21.02
C PRO A 737 -17.62 8.18 -19.50
N LEU A 738 -17.93 9.25 -18.77
CA LEU A 738 -18.18 9.23 -17.32
C LEU A 738 -19.42 8.43 -16.90
N ALA A 739 -20.48 8.50 -17.71
CA ALA A 739 -21.79 7.92 -17.39
C ALA A 739 -22.12 6.74 -18.32
N GLY A 740 -23.05 5.89 -17.90
CA GLY A 740 -23.48 4.72 -18.65
C GLY A 740 -22.57 3.51 -18.46
N VAL A 741 -21.77 3.48 -17.39
CA VAL A 741 -20.80 2.40 -17.13
C VAL A 741 -21.53 1.08 -16.95
N GLU A 742 -22.60 1.07 -16.14
CA GLU A 742 -23.44 -0.12 -15.92
C GLU A 742 -23.99 -0.70 -17.22
N PHE A 743 -24.44 0.15 -18.14
CA PHE A 743 -24.96 -0.30 -19.44
C PHE A 743 -23.85 -0.87 -20.34
N ARG A 744 -22.68 -0.23 -20.37
CA ARG A 744 -21.55 -0.70 -21.18
C ARG A 744 -21.03 -2.05 -20.70
N TYR A 745 -20.91 -2.23 -19.39
CA TYR A 745 -20.44 -3.48 -18.77
C TYR A 745 -21.51 -4.56 -18.70
N GLY A 746 -22.79 -4.21 -18.54
CA GLY A 746 -23.90 -5.15 -18.33
C GLY A 746 -24.12 -6.16 -19.45
N ARG A 747 -23.55 -5.95 -20.64
CA ARG A 747 -23.58 -6.92 -21.75
C ARG A 747 -22.56 -8.05 -21.60
N TYR A 748 -21.58 -7.86 -20.73
CA TYR A 748 -20.43 -8.73 -20.49
C TYR A 748 -20.42 -9.27 -19.06
N TRP A 749 -21.40 -8.84 -18.27
CA TRP A 749 -21.67 -9.28 -16.92
C TRP A 749 -22.95 -10.08 -16.84
#